data_AF-A0A7X1H1A0-F1
#
_entry.id   AF-A0A7X1H1A0-F1
#
_cell.length_a   1.000
_cell.length_b   1.000
_cell.length_c   1.000
_cell.angle_alpha   90.00
_cell.angle_beta   90.00
_cell.angle_gamma   90.00
#
_symmetry.space_group_name_H-M   'P 1'
#
loop_
_entity.id
_entity.type
_entity.pdbx_description
1 polymer ?
#
loop_
_entity_poly.entity_id
_entity_poly.type
_entity_poly.pdbx_seq_one_letter_code
_entity_poly.pdbx_strand_id
1 'polypeptide(L)'
;MTYQDQKNFTFVSQAFPEDTFAVVRFKGSESISKLYEFDITLSSNDPDIDGRSVLQNPATFTIVTPDIELPIYGIMSRFEQLQEVDENVFYRGVLVPRFWQSTLSHDNELFLEKNVQGIIEEMMTQAGLTSNDFDIRLTADYPTWEYICQYRESDFAFVSRWMEREGIFYYFEQTDNGDKLIITDSSTSHQDVIGNVTINYVPPSGLAPTDEDAVRTLTCRQQMLPANVVLRDYNYRRPTLDLRGEADVDASGGRGTVYIYGEHFKTPEEGNALARIRAEELLCREQVFYGESTAANLRPGYLFELAGHYRESYNQRYLILDVAHKGRQTRFPEGESESAESDDQGPGYTNQFSAIPADIQFRPERDTPRPRFNGTMNGTVDAAGDGQYAEVDDEGRYKVILPFDQSGNSEGKASRWVRMAQPYSGANFGMHFPLHKGTEVLLTFVDGDPDRPIIAGSVPNPDTMSPVTGGNQTSSVIRTGGGNQIRIEDSDGGQQIHLSSPTQGTVISLGAPNEGNLFFKTDGDYVRKVHGPEKRLTNGKVYVKHGATYKYECTGAAQITYKDNVNSHTVGTTTEKFEGDKTSVTIGNTNETFTGTKVSHSLATTEETFVGAKASQALAATSEIFVGAKQSACAAFELVTNASLKVEKSAARVLNAPSKLEKINAAYDLMCGSYDLNSLGTVTIDASGANKIKGASITVQASGDVLIKGGDVKIQGSDITLDGAVTISKTLQVKGAWIKHGDAKIT
;
A
#
# COMPACT_ATOMS: atom_id res chain seq x y z
N MET A 1 33.10 -72.56 -38.50
CA MET A 1 33.50 -71.85 -37.27
C MET A 1 32.56 -72.35 -36.19
N THR A 2 33.10 -72.92 -35.12
CA THR A 2 32.34 -73.34 -33.95
C THR A 2 31.68 -72.11 -33.31
N TYR A 3 30.48 -72.28 -32.75
CA TYR A 3 29.63 -71.26 -32.09
C TYR A 3 30.28 -70.59 -30.85
N GLN A 4 31.59 -70.76 -30.64
CA GLN A 4 32.32 -70.40 -29.42
C GLN A 4 33.26 -69.19 -29.55
N ASP A 5 33.39 -68.56 -30.73
CA ASP A 5 34.26 -67.38 -30.94
C ASP A 5 33.49 -66.07 -31.18
N GLN A 6 32.16 -66.05 -31.04
CA GLN A 6 31.36 -64.86 -31.33
C GLN A 6 31.34 -63.90 -30.13
N LYS A 7 31.91 -62.69 -30.32
CA LYS A 7 31.79 -61.57 -29.36
C LYS A 7 30.37 -61.01 -29.47
N ASN A 8 29.48 -61.41 -28.55
CA ASN A 8 28.10 -60.91 -28.54
C ASN A 8 28.00 -59.50 -27.94
N PHE A 9 29.02 -59.08 -27.18
CA PHE A 9 29.08 -57.76 -26.56
C PHE A 9 30.51 -57.20 -26.70
N THR A 10 30.62 -55.93 -27.09
CA THR A 10 31.90 -55.23 -27.22
C THR A 10 31.85 -53.88 -26.52
N PHE A 11 33.02 -53.40 -26.08
CA PHE A 11 33.17 -52.10 -25.44
C PHE A 11 34.44 -51.44 -25.96
N VAL A 12 34.33 -50.19 -26.39
CA VAL A 12 35.43 -49.39 -26.90
C VAL A 12 35.44 -48.05 -26.17
N SER A 13 36.59 -47.66 -25.64
CA SER A 13 36.84 -46.29 -25.15
C SER A 13 37.79 -45.60 -26.12
N GLN A 14 37.47 -44.37 -26.54
CA GLN A 14 38.32 -43.62 -27.48
C GLN A 14 39.70 -43.26 -26.91
N ALA A 15 39.92 -43.43 -25.61
CA ALA A 15 41.22 -43.23 -24.97
C ALA A 15 42.22 -44.37 -25.24
N PHE A 16 41.76 -45.55 -25.69
CA PHE A 16 42.57 -46.76 -25.79
C PHE A 16 42.30 -47.51 -27.11
N PRO A 17 43.19 -48.42 -27.56
CA PRO A 17 42.93 -49.31 -28.69
C PRO A 17 41.62 -50.12 -28.53
N GLU A 18 40.93 -50.43 -29.63
CA GLU A 18 39.61 -51.09 -29.61
C GLU A 18 39.60 -52.49 -28.95
N ASP A 19 40.74 -53.17 -28.91
CA ASP A 19 40.89 -54.50 -28.33
C ASP A 19 41.30 -54.50 -26.85
N THR A 20 41.44 -53.32 -26.23
CA THR A 20 41.86 -53.15 -24.83
C THR A 20 40.92 -53.83 -23.84
N PHE A 21 39.60 -53.73 -24.05
CA PHE A 21 38.60 -54.23 -23.11
C PHE A 21 37.77 -55.36 -23.72
N ALA A 22 37.55 -56.43 -22.94
CA ALA A 22 36.57 -57.46 -23.23
C ALA A 22 35.39 -57.33 -22.25
N VAL A 23 34.15 -57.42 -22.76
CA VAL A 23 32.95 -57.38 -21.93
C VAL A 23 32.73 -58.75 -21.27
N VAL A 24 32.55 -58.75 -19.96
CA VAL A 24 32.25 -59.95 -19.15
C VAL A 24 30.75 -60.09 -18.96
N ARG A 25 30.12 -59.04 -18.43
CA ARG A 25 28.66 -58.93 -18.21
C ARG A 25 28.25 -57.46 -18.18
N PHE A 26 26.96 -57.22 -18.32
CA PHE A 26 26.40 -55.88 -18.11
C PHE A 26 24.97 -55.93 -17.58
N LYS A 27 24.56 -54.82 -16.97
CA LYS A 27 23.18 -54.47 -16.67
C LYS A 27 22.94 -53.07 -17.20
N GLY A 28 21.89 -52.88 -18.00
CA GLY A 28 21.53 -51.59 -18.56
C GLY A 28 20.11 -51.20 -18.22
N SER A 29 19.83 -49.92 -18.10
CA SER A 29 18.48 -49.38 -18.01
C SER A 29 18.34 -48.18 -18.92
N GLU A 30 17.30 -48.18 -19.75
CA GLU A 30 16.88 -47.07 -20.60
C GLU A 30 15.41 -46.75 -20.31
N SER A 31 15.01 -45.47 -20.31
CA SER A 31 13.60 -45.08 -20.24
C SER A 31 13.32 -43.78 -21.02
N ILE A 32 12.07 -43.59 -21.47
CA ILE A 32 11.62 -42.27 -21.94
C ILE A 32 11.71 -41.28 -20.76
N SER A 33 12.20 -40.08 -21.05
CA SER A 33 12.40 -38.98 -20.09
C SER A 33 13.35 -39.32 -18.93
N LYS A 34 14.23 -40.31 -19.09
CA LYS A 34 15.34 -40.57 -18.15
C LYS A 34 16.64 -40.80 -18.91
N LEU A 35 17.75 -40.52 -18.23
CA LEU A 35 19.08 -40.80 -18.74
C LEU A 35 19.32 -42.31 -18.67
N TYR A 36 19.82 -42.92 -19.75
CA TYR A 36 20.21 -44.34 -19.69
C TYR A 36 21.48 -44.53 -18.86
N GLU A 37 21.61 -45.73 -18.31
CA GLU A 37 22.77 -46.14 -17.53
C GLU A 37 23.10 -47.59 -17.86
N PHE A 38 24.35 -47.86 -18.23
CA PHE A 38 24.87 -49.20 -18.46
C PHE A 38 26.05 -49.49 -17.54
N ASP A 39 25.84 -50.41 -16.61
CA ASP A 39 26.85 -50.94 -15.71
C ASP A 39 27.53 -52.13 -16.37
N ILE A 40 28.81 -51.96 -16.75
CA ILE A 40 29.54 -52.89 -17.59
C ILE A 40 30.75 -53.40 -16.82
N THR A 41 30.85 -54.72 -16.67
CA THR A 41 32.05 -55.39 -16.17
C THR A 41 32.96 -55.73 -17.36
N LEU A 42 34.19 -55.24 -17.30
CA LEU A 42 35.21 -55.35 -18.34
C LEU A 42 36.40 -56.18 -17.83
N SER A 43 37.15 -56.78 -18.74
CA SER A 43 38.41 -57.48 -18.49
C SER A 43 39.48 -56.94 -19.44
N SER A 44 40.68 -56.70 -18.94
CA SER A 44 41.85 -56.27 -19.72
C SER A 44 43.10 -57.01 -19.25
N ASN A 45 44.08 -57.17 -20.15
CA ASN A 45 45.42 -57.67 -19.81
C ASN A 45 46.37 -56.54 -19.34
N ASP A 46 45.93 -55.29 -19.46
CA ASP A 46 46.69 -54.12 -19.01
C ASP A 46 46.24 -53.75 -17.59
N PRO A 47 47.11 -53.87 -16.56
CA PRO A 47 46.80 -53.50 -15.19
C PRO A 47 46.88 -51.99 -14.93
N ASP A 48 47.49 -51.22 -15.83
CA ASP A 48 47.86 -49.81 -15.64
C ASP A 48 46.92 -48.85 -16.42
N ILE A 49 45.70 -49.29 -16.71
CA ILE A 49 44.67 -48.45 -17.35
C ILE A 49 44.42 -47.18 -16.53
N ASP A 50 44.74 -46.02 -17.11
CA ASP A 50 44.40 -44.73 -16.50
C ASP A 50 42.89 -44.46 -16.58
N GLY A 51 42.20 -44.74 -15.48
CA GLY A 51 40.76 -44.50 -15.36
C GLY A 51 40.35 -43.04 -15.62
N ARG A 52 41.23 -42.07 -15.37
CA ARG A 52 40.92 -40.65 -15.67
C ARG A 52 40.81 -40.43 -17.17
N SER A 53 41.69 -41.01 -17.97
CA SER A 53 41.62 -40.95 -19.43
C SER A 53 40.35 -41.61 -19.96
N VAL A 54 39.91 -42.74 -19.37
CA VAL A 54 38.62 -43.37 -19.71
C VAL A 54 37.43 -42.42 -19.44
N LEU A 55 37.42 -41.75 -18.27
CA LEU A 55 36.35 -40.81 -17.89
C LEU A 55 36.30 -39.55 -18.76
N GLN A 56 37.43 -39.13 -19.34
CA GLN A 56 37.54 -37.90 -20.14
C GLN A 56 37.22 -38.09 -21.62
N ASN A 57 36.97 -39.31 -22.09
CA ASN A 57 36.77 -39.62 -23.50
C ASN A 57 35.45 -40.40 -23.72
N PRO A 58 34.82 -40.26 -24.90
CA PRO A 58 33.65 -41.04 -25.25
C PRO A 58 33.92 -42.54 -25.23
N ALA A 59 32.88 -43.31 -24.92
CA ALA A 59 32.89 -44.76 -24.97
C ALA A 59 31.66 -45.28 -25.73
N THR A 60 31.76 -46.49 -26.22
CA THR A 60 30.70 -47.18 -26.97
C THR A 60 30.58 -48.60 -26.46
N PHE A 61 29.37 -48.96 -26.05
CA PHE A 61 29.00 -50.34 -25.73
C PHE A 61 28.10 -50.87 -26.83
N THR A 62 28.42 -52.03 -27.41
CA THR A 62 27.66 -52.58 -28.53
C THR A 62 27.12 -53.96 -28.18
N ILE A 63 25.82 -54.13 -28.38
CA ILE A 63 25.17 -55.44 -28.36
C ILE A 63 25.16 -55.97 -29.80
N VAL A 64 25.82 -57.10 -30.02
CA VAL A 64 25.95 -57.75 -31.32
C VAL A 64 24.98 -58.92 -31.37
N THR A 65 24.00 -58.83 -32.26
CA THR A 65 23.10 -59.93 -32.61
C THR A 65 23.52 -60.53 -33.96
N PRO A 66 22.98 -61.69 -34.38
CA PRO A 66 23.29 -62.26 -35.69
C PRO A 66 22.99 -61.33 -36.87
N ASP A 67 21.98 -60.46 -36.74
CA ASP A 67 21.45 -59.65 -37.85
C ASP A 67 21.79 -58.16 -37.73
N ILE A 68 22.03 -57.65 -36.52
CA ILE A 68 22.25 -56.23 -36.26
C ILE A 68 23.26 -55.96 -35.13
N GLU A 69 24.07 -54.92 -35.30
CA GLU A 69 24.86 -54.30 -34.24
C GLU A 69 24.11 -53.11 -33.66
N LEU A 70 23.98 -53.09 -32.33
CA LEU A 70 23.22 -52.07 -31.61
C LEU A 70 24.18 -51.29 -30.71
N PRO A 71 24.85 -50.24 -31.25
CA PRO A 71 25.73 -49.41 -30.47
C PRO A 71 24.94 -48.54 -29.49
N ILE A 72 25.53 -48.34 -28.33
CA ILE A 72 25.10 -47.44 -27.26
C ILE A 72 26.29 -46.53 -27.00
N TYR A 73 26.19 -45.31 -27.51
CA TYR A 73 27.21 -44.29 -27.35
C TYR A 73 27.07 -43.61 -25.99
N GLY A 74 28.11 -42.97 -25.51
CA GLY A 74 28.02 -42.17 -24.30
C GLY A 74 29.38 -41.81 -23.72
N ILE A 75 29.35 -41.46 -22.45
CA ILE A 75 30.53 -41.15 -21.63
C ILE A 75 30.49 -41.97 -20.35
N MET A 76 31.63 -42.06 -19.68
CA MET A 76 31.74 -42.80 -18.43
C MET A 76 31.46 -41.86 -17.25
N SER A 77 30.42 -42.12 -16.46
CA SER A 77 30.15 -41.40 -15.20
C SER A 77 31.03 -41.92 -14.06
N ARG A 78 31.41 -43.20 -14.13
CA ARG A 78 32.25 -43.89 -13.14
C ARG A 78 33.10 -44.95 -13.81
N PHE A 79 34.33 -45.12 -13.33
CA PHE A 79 35.23 -46.19 -13.75
C PHE A 79 36.02 -46.70 -12.54
N GLU A 80 36.05 -48.01 -12.36
CA GLU A 80 36.65 -48.67 -11.20
C GLU A 80 37.57 -49.79 -11.68
N GLN A 81 38.74 -49.90 -11.05
CA GLN A 81 39.58 -51.08 -11.14
C GLN A 81 39.18 -52.05 -10.02
N LEU A 82 38.93 -53.29 -10.38
CA LEU A 82 38.58 -54.39 -9.49
C LEU A 82 39.81 -55.27 -9.24
N GLN A 83 39.60 -56.52 -8.83
CA GLN A 83 40.66 -57.49 -8.63
C GLN A 83 41.30 -57.97 -9.94
N GLU A 84 42.52 -58.50 -9.82
CA GLU A 84 43.15 -59.36 -10.83
C GLU A 84 42.77 -60.83 -10.56
N VAL A 85 42.41 -61.57 -11.61
CA VAL A 85 42.21 -63.02 -11.58
C VAL A 85 42.82 -63.62 -12.85
N ASP A 86 43.65 -64.64 -12.70
CA ASP A 86 44.28 -65.38 -13.82
C ASP A 86 44.89 -64.46 -14.89
N GLU A 87 45.78 -63.54 -14.46
CA GLU A 87 46.50 -62.56 -15.31
C GLU A 87 45.60 -61.55 -16.04
N ASN A 88 44.30 -61.53 -15.74
CA ASN A 88 43.35 -60.53 -16.23
C ASN A 88 42.94 -59.58 -15.11
N VAL A 89 42.97 -58.28 -15.38
CA VAL A 89 42.46 -57.26 -14.46
C VAL A 89 41.03 -56.91 -14.85
N PHE A 90 40.13 -56.94 -13.87
CA PHE A 90 38.73 -56.60 -14.06
C PHE A 90 38.49 -55.12 -13.78
N TYR A 91 37.61 -54.53 -14.56
CA TYR A 91 37.18 -53.14 -14.41
C TYR A 91 35.66 -53.05 -14.42
N ARG A 92 35.11 -52.02 -13.79
CA ARG A 92 33.68 -51.70 -13.86
C ARG A 92 33.50 -50.29 -14.36
N GLY A 93 32.75 -50.13 -15.43
CA GLY A 93 32.41 -48.85 -16.02
C GLY A 93 30.91 -48.60 -15.98
N VAL A 94 30.50 -47.37 -15.68
CA VAL A 94 29.11 -46.92 -15.82
C VAL A 94 29.03 -45.96 -16.99
N LEU A 95 28.40 -46.39 -18.08
CA LEU A 95 28.19 -45.62 -19.31
C LEU A 95 26.83 -44.89 -19.24
N VAL A 96 26.83 -43.60 -19.54
CA VAL A 96 25.66 -42.70 -19.50
C VAL A 96 25.62 -41.81 -20.76
N PRO A 97 24.47 -41.20 -21.14
CA PRO A 97 24.43 -40.24 -22.23
C PRO A 97 25.26 -38.99 -21.92
N ARG A 98 25.68 -38.27 -22.97
CA ARG A 98 26.40 -37.00 -22.79
C ARG A 98 25.58 -35.97 -22.01
N PHE A 99 24.27 -35.96 -22.21
CA PHE A 99 23.36 -35.07 -21.48
C PHE A 99 23.43 -35.26 -19.95
N TRP A 100 23.93 -36.39 -19.45
CA TRP A 100 24.16 -36.60 -18.01
C TRP A 100 25.09 -35.55 -17.38
N GLN A 101 25.98 -34.91 -18.14
CA GLN A 101 26.86 -33.86 -17.62
C GLN A 101 26.07 -32.68 -17.01
N SER A 102 24.85 -32.42 -17.49
CA SER A 102 23.94 -31.40 -16.95
C SER A 102 23.46 -31.69 -15.51
N THR A 103 23.73 -32.89 -14.99
CA THR A 103 23.46 -33.23 -13.58
C THR A 103 24.56 -32.73 -12.63
N LEU A 104 25.75 -32.40 -13.18
CA LEU A 104 26.92 -32.01 -12.40
C LEU A 104 26.95 -30.51 -12.08
N SER A 105 26.37 -29.68 -12.94
CA SER A 105 26.17 -28.25 -12.72
C SER A 105 24.97 -27.99 -11.82
N HIS A 106 25.07 -26.96 -10.97
CA HIS A 106 24.00 -26.49 -10.10
C HIS A 106 24.07 -24.98 -10.05
N ASP A 107 23.05 -24.32 -10.59
CA ASP A 107 23.08 -22.88 -10.80
C ASP A 107 21.84 -22.17 -10.24
N ASN A 108 21.95 -20.84 -10.21
CA ASN A 108 20.82 -19.95 -10.00
C ASN A 108 20.86 -18.91 -11.11
N GLU A 109 19.93 -19.01 -12.05
CA GLU A 109 19.91 -18.20 -13.27
C GLU A 109 18.49 -17.70 -13.56
N LEU A 110 18.41 -16.54 -14.22
CA LEU A 110 17.16 -15.91 -14.65
C LEU A 110 17.04 -15.91 -16.16
N PHE A 111 15.94 -16.47 -16.64
CA PHE A 111 15.54 -16.46 -18.04
C PHE A 111 14.41 -15.46 -18.23
N LEU A 112 14.68 -14.39 -18.98
CA LEU A 112 13.75 -13.30 -19.24
C LEU A 112 13.27 -13.35 -20.70
N GLU A 113 11.98 -13.15 -20.92
CA GLU A 113 11.35 -13.06 -22.25
C GLU A 113 11.66 -14.27 -23.16
N LYS A 114 11.67 -15.47 -22.60
CA LYS A 114 11.94 -16.73 -23.31
C LYS A 114 10.76 -17.70 -23.22
N ASN A 115 10.52 -18.46 -24.27
CA ASN A 115 9.61 -19.61 -24.21
C ASN A 115 10.37 -20.86 -23.76
N VAL A 116 9.64 -21.95 -23.44
CA VAL A 116 10.27 -23.18 -22.93
C VAL A 116 11.27 -23.77 -23.92
N GLN A 117 10.99 -23.71 -25.24
CA GLN A 117 11.90 -24.20 -26.26
C GLN A 117 13.24 -23.45 -26.23
N GLY A 118 13.21 -22.12 -26.21
CA GLY A 118 14.42 -21.30 -26.17
C GLY A 118 15.23 -21.50 -24.88
N ILE A 119 14.56 -21.81 -23.76
CA ILE A 119 15.24 -22.20 -22.52
C ILE A 119 15.92 -23.57 -22.69
N ILE A 120 15.22 -24.56 -23.22
CA ILE A 120 15.76 -25.90 -23.47
C ILE A 120 17.00 -25.81 -24.38
N GLU A 121 16.94 -25.06 -25.48
CA GLU A 121 18.06 -24.87 -26.43
C GLU A 121 19.29 -24.24 -25.75
N GLU A 122 19.06 -23.23 -24.91
CA GLU A 122 20.13 -22.59 -24.14
C GLU A 122 20.76 -23.55 -23.14
N MET A 123 19.96 -24.33 -22.42
CA MET A 123 20.45 -25.34 -21.48
C MET A 123 21.22 -26.47 -22.17
N MET A 124 20.80 -26.92 -23.35
CA MET A 124 21.57 -27.89 -24.13
C MET A 124 22.94 -27.32 -24.49
N THR A 125 22.99 -26.06 -24.91
CA THR A 125 24.25 -25.39 -25.26
C THR A 125 25.16 -25.21 -24.05
N GLN A 126 24.62 -24.81 -22.90
CA GLN A 126 25.37 -24.68 -21.64
C GLN A 126 25.92 -26.03 -21.16
N ALA A 127 25.17 -27.12 -21.37
CA ALA A 127 25.62 -28.50 -21.12
C ALA A 127 26.70 -28.99 -22.10
N GLY A 128 27.15 -28.17 -23.05
CA GLY A 128 28.18 -28.50 -24.03
C GLY A 128 27.67 -29.31 -25.23
N LEU A 129 26.34 -29.41 -25.41
CA LEU A 129 25.73 -30.09 -26.54
C LEU A 129 25.58 -29.14 -27.75
N THR A 130 25.73 -29.70 -28.94
CA THR A 130 25.60 -29.02 -30.23
C THR A 130 24.35 -29.49 -30.97
N SER A 131 24.04 -28.87 -32.11
CA SER A 131 22.90 -29.25 -32.96
C SER A 131 22.96 -30.68 -33.51
N ASN A 132 24.11 -31.36 -33.41
CA ASN A 132 24.24 -32.78 -33.78
C ASN A 132 23.81 -33.72 -32.64
N ASP A 133 23.75 -33.19 -31.42
CA ASP A 133 23.62 -33.97 -30.18
C ASP A 133 22.19 -33.95 -29.64
N PHE A 134 21.34 -33.04 -30.12
CA PHE A 134 19.92 -33.01 -29.79
C PHE A 134 19.06 -32.57 -30.99
N ASP A 135 17.78 -32.89 -30.93
CA ASP A 135 16.76 -32.56 -31.94
C ASP A 135 15.45 -32.17 -31.27
N ILE A 136 14.97 -30.95 -31.52
CA ILE A 136 13.73 -30.45 -30.93
C ILE A 136 12.62 -30.56 -31.97
N ARG A 137 11.73 -31.53 -31.77
CA ARG A 137 10.59 -31.88 -32.64
C ARG A 137 9.27 -31.55 -31.93
N LEU A 138 9.09 -30.29 -31.57
CA LEU A 138 7.88 -29.81 -30.89
C LEU A 138 6.81 -29.40 -31.91
N THR A 139 5.55 -29.70 -31.59
CA THR A 139 4.39 -29.44 -32.45
C THR A 139 3.42 -28.41 -31.87
N ALA A 140 3.46 -28.20 -30.54
CA ALA A 140 2.65 -27.20 -29.87
C ALA A 140 3.30 -25.81 -29.88
N ASP A 141 2.46 -24.78 -29.78
CA ASP A 141 2.90 -23.39 -29.59
C ASP A 141 3.06 -23.09 -28.09
N TYR A 142 4.28 -22.79 -27.65
CA TYR A 142 4.58 -22.50 -26.23
C TYR A 142 4.63 -20.99 -25.95
N PRO A 143 3.98 -20.52 -24.87
CA PRO A 143 3.97 -19.10 -24.53
C PRO A 143 5.35 -18.61 -24.09
N THR A 144 5.62 -17.34 -24.37
CA THR A 144 6.80 -16.63 -23.83
C THR A 144 6.59 -16.27 -22.36
N TRP A 145 7.60 -16.56 -21.55
CA TRP A 145 7.65 -16.21 -20.14
C TRP A 145 8.46 -14.94 -19.92
N GLU A 146 7.85 -13.98 -19.22
CA GLU A 146 8.52 -12.73 -18.81
C GLU A 146 9.66 -12.97 -17.81
N TYR A 147 9.59 -14.08 -17.05
CA TYR A 147 10.50 -14.39 -15.95
C TYR A 147 10.39 -15.86 -15.56
N ILE A 148 11.51 -16.58 -15.66
CA ILE A 148 11.71 -17.94 -15.14
C ILE A 148 13.03 -17.95 -14.36
N CYS A 149 13.04 -18.61 -13.21
CA CYS A 149 14.19 -18.75 -12.33
C CYS A 149 14.56 -20.23 -12.19
N GLN A 150 15.81 -20.56 -12.55
CA GLN A 150 16.47 -21.75 -12.04
C GLN A 150 16.95 -21.44 -10.62
N TYR A 151 16.58 -22.26 -9.64
CA TYR A 151 16.91 -21.98 -8.24
C TYR A 151 17.28 -23.24 -7.47
N ARG A 152 18.56 -23.36 -7.09
CA ARG A 152 19.11 -24.47 -6.29
C ARG A 152 18.79 -25.85 -6.87
N GLU A 153 18.89 -25.97 -8.18
CA GLU A 153 18.63 -27.21 -8.92
C GLU A 153 19.71 -27.36 -10.00
N SER A 154 19.99 -28.60 -10.41
CA SER A 154 20.89 -28.85 -11.53
C SER A 154 20.23 -28.47 -12.85
N ASP A 155 21.03 -28.24 -13.90
CA ASP A 155 20.51 -27.89 -15.23
C ASP A 155 19.61 -29.02 -15.75
N PHE A 156 19.98 -30.27 -15.48
CA PHE A 156 19.14 -31.44 -15.75
C PHE A 156 17.77 -31.34 -15.08
N ALA A 157 17.72 -31.04 -13.77
CA ALA A 157 16.48 -30.94 -13.03
C ALA A 157 15.63 -29.76 -13.51
N PHE A 158 16.26 -28.62 -13.79
CA PHE A 158 15.59 -27.43 -14.34
C PHE A 158 14.90 -27.73 -15.67
N VAL A 159 15.63 -28.32 -16.63
CA VAL A 159 15.08 -28.70 -17.92
C VAL A 159 13.99 -29.77 -17.77
N SER A 160 14.24 -30.79 -16.95
CA SER A 160 13.30 -31.91 -16.75
C SER A 160 11.96 -31.42 -16.18
N ARG A 161 11.95 -30.59 -15.12
CA ARG A 161 10.68 -30.09 -14.56
C ARG A 161 9.88 -29.23 -15.53
N TRP A 162 10.55 -28.50 -16.43
CA TRP A 162 9.90 -27.70 -17.46
C TRP A 162 9.34 -28.57 -18.57
N MET A 163 10.09 -29.59 -19.01
CA MET A 163 9.59 -30.58 -19.94
C MET A 163 8.35 -31.31 -19.36
N GLU A 164 8.43 -31.78 -18.11
CA GLU A 164 7.31 -32.40 -17.39
C GLU A 164 6.11 -31.46 -17.22
N ARG A 165 6.34 -30.16 -17.00
CA ARG A 165 5.28 -29.15 -16.91
C ARG A 165 4.54 -28.98 -18.24
N GLU A 166 5.28 -28.99 -19.34
CA GLU A 166 4.72 -28.74 -20.67
C GLU A 166 4.30 -30.02 -21.39
N GLY A 167 4.47 -31.19 -20.76
CA GLY A 167 4.16 -32.48 -21.37
C GLY A 167 5.15 -32.88 -22.47
N ILE A 168 6.30 -32.21 -22.52
CA ILE A 168 7.44 -32.52 -23.39
C ILE A 168 8.18 -33.70 -22.77
N PHE A 169 8.62 -34.62 -23.59
CA PHE A 169 9.43 -35.76 -23.18
C PHE A 169 10.63 -35.91 -24.11
N TYR A 170 11.54 -36.78 -23.72
CA TYR A 170 12.71 -37.07 -24.55
C TYR A 170 13.06 -38.54 -24.57
N TYR A 171 13.78 -38.96 -25.60
CA TYR A 171 14.40 -40.28 -25.70
C TYR A 171 15.70 -40.15 -26.50
N PHE A 172 16.47 -41.23 -26.63
CA PHE A 172 17.77 -41.21 -27.28
C PHE A 172 17.78 -42.00 -28.59
N GLU A 173 18.21 -41.36 -29.68
CA GLU A 173 18.59 -42.01 -30.93
C GLU A 173 20.09 -42.29 -30.91
N GLN A 174 20.52 -43.51 -31.23
CA GLN A 174 21.96 -43.85 -31.35
C GLN A 174 22.35 -43.73 -32.82
N THR A 175 23.09 -42.69 -33.17
CA THR A 175 23.46 -42.34 -34.56
C THR A 175 24.94 -42.61 -34.81
N ASP A 176 25.38 -42.62 -36.07
CA ASP A 176 26.80 -42.75 -36.42
C ASP A 176 27.70 -41.67 -35.78
N ASN A 177 27.12 -40.54 -35.36
CA ASN A 177 27.83 -39.44 -34.70
C ASN A 177 27.78 -39.49 -33.16
N GLY A 178 27.13 -40.50 -32.58
CA GLY A 178 26.94 -40.63 -31.13
C GLY A 178 25.47 -40.64 -30.69
N ASP A 179 25.27 -40.49 -29.38
CA ASP A 179 23.95 -40.38 -28.76
C ASP A 179 23.31 -39.03 -29.09
N LYS A 180 22.07 -39.07 -29.59
CA LYS A 180 21.28 -37.88 -29.94
C LYS A 180 20.02 -37.83 -29.10
N LEU A 181 19.84 -36.74 -28.34
CA LEU A 181 18.67 -36.49 -27.51
C LEU A 181 17.52 -35.96 -28.36
N ILE A 182 16.42 -36.71 -28.47
CA ILE A 182 15.22 -36.28 -29.19
C ILE A 182 14.22 -35.73 -28.19
N ILE A 183 13.85 -34.46 -28.35
CA ILE A 183 12.93 -33.74 -27.48
C ILE A 183 11.64 -33.48 -28.25
N THR A 184 10.51 -33.97 -27.77
CA THR A 184 9.24 -33.89 -28.50
C THR A 184 8.02 -33.88 -27.57
N ASP A 185 6.87 -33.50 -28.11
CA ASP A 185 5.58 -33.42 -27.42
C ASP A 185 4.47 -34.22 -28.12
N SER A 186 4.82 -35.00 -29.15
CA SER A 186 3.86 -35.64 -30.05
C SER A 186 4.21 -37.10 -30.30
N SER A 187 3.18 -37.95 -30.33
CA SER A 187 3.29 -39.37 -30.71
C SER A 187 3.79 -39.58 -32.15
N THR A 188 3.70 -38.58 -33.03
CA THR A 188 4.17 -38.67 -34.43
C THR A 188 5.68 -38.72 -34.58
N SER A 189 6.43 -38.37 -33.53
CA SER A 189 7.90 -38.34 -33.55
C SER A 189 8.52 -39.71 -33.33
N HIS A 190 7.77 -40.67 -32.82
CA HIS A 190 8.26 -42.03 -32.55
C HIS A 190 8.60 -42.77 -33.84
N GLN A 191 9.68 -43.55 -33.79
CA GLN A 191 10.14 -44.38 -34.91
C GLN A 191 9.96 -45.86 -34.58
N ASP A 192 9.95 -46.71 -35.59
CA ASP A 192 9.98 -48.16 -35.39
C ASP A 192 11.34 -48.63 -34.89
N VAL A 193 11.36 -49.68 -34.06
CA VAL A 193 12.61 -50.33 -33.64
C VAL A 193 13.44 -50.76 -34.85
N ILE A 194 14.77 -50.70 -34.72
CA ILE A 194 15.67 -51.05 -35.82
C ILE A 194 15.60 -52.56 -36.07
N GLY A 195 15.62 -52.96 -37.35
CA GLY A 195 15.53 -54.37 -37.74
C GLY A 195 14.08 -54.85 -37.81
N ASN A 196 13.76 -55.95 -37.14
CA ASN A 196 12.41 -56.52 -37.18
C ASN A 196 11.46 -55.78 -36.24
N VAL A 197 10.45 -55.12 -36.83
CA VAL A 197 9.42 -54.36 -36.10
C VAL A 197 8.40 -55.28 -35.43
N THR A 198 8.11 -56.44 -36.04
CA THR A 198 7.13 -57.40 -35.52
C THR A 198 7.82 -58.49 -34.71
N ILE A 199 7.54 -58.53 -33.40
CA ILE A 199 8.13 -59.51 -32.48
C ILE A 199 7.04 -60.48 -32.03
N ASN A 200 7.31 -61.78 -32.19
CA ASN A 200 6.35 -62.82 -31.83
C ASN A 200 6.31 -63.04 -30.31
N TYR A 201 5.11 -63.24 -29.78
CA TYR A 201 4.90 -63.75 -28.43
C TYR A 201 5.09 -65.27 -28.41
N VAL A 202 6.18 -65.73 -27.79
CA VAL A 202 6.53 -67.14 -27.68
C VAL A 202 6.75 -67.48 -26.21
N PRO A 203 5.71 -67.95 -25.48
CA PRO A 203 5.83 -68.24 -24.07
C PRO A 203 6.85 -69.36 -23.83
N PRO A 204 7.56 -69.36 -22.69
CA PRO A 204 8.53 -70.39 -22.36
C PRO A 204 7.82 -71.74 -22.28
N SER A 205 8.06 -72.59 -23.28
CA SER A 205 7.64 -73.99 -23.33
C SER A 205 8.87 -74.84 -23.60
N GLY A 206 8.93 -76.07 -23.08
CA GLY A 206 10.12 -76.94 -23.18
C GLY A 206 10.52 -77.36 -24.61
N LEU A 207 9.82 -76.88 -25.65
CA LEU A 207 10.08 -77.10 -27.08
C LEU A 207 10.23 -75.78 -27.87
N ALA A 208 10.23 -74.62 -27.20
CA ALA A 208 10.33 -73.33 -27.88
C ALA A 208 11.73 -73.17 -28.51
N PRO A 209 11.84 -72.68 -29.77
CA PRO A 209 13.11 -72.29 -30.34
C PRO A 209 13.80 -71.28 -29.43
N THR A 210 15.01 -71.61 -29.00
CA THR A 210 15.86 -70.74 -28.16
C THR A 210 16.53 -69.64 -28.97
N ASP A 211 16.52 -69.75 -30.30
CA ASP A 211 17.41 -69.00 -31.19
C ASP A 211 16.71 -67.83 -31.90
N GLU A 212 15.42 -67.59 -31.65
CA GLU A 212 14.67 -66.45 -32.22
C GLU A 212 14.37 -65.38 -31.17
N ASP A 213 14.50 -64.11 -31.59
CA ASP A 213 14.07 -62.94 -30.83
C ASP A 213 12.55 -62.97 -30.63
N ALA A 214 12.13 -63.08 -29.37
CA ALA A 214 10.72 -63.22 -29.03
C ALA A 214 10.38 -62.58 -27.67
N VAL A 215 9.15 -62.08 -27.55
CA VAL A 215 8.56 -61.72 -26.27
C VAL A 215 8.14 -63.01 -25.57
N ARG A 216 8.76 -63.30 -24.43
CA ARG A 216 8.55 -64.53 -23.65
C ARG A 216 7.40 -64.38 -22.66
N THR A 217 7.27 -63.21 -22.06
CA THR A 217 6.18 -62.91 -21.13
C THR A 217 5.59 -61.53 -21.45
N LEU A 218 4.29 -61.36 -21.22
CA LEU A 218 3.62 -60.08 -21.33
C LEU A 218 2.46 -60.03 -20.34
N THR A 219 2.51 -59.05 -19.44
CA THR A 219 1.55 -58.84 -18.37
C THR A 219 0.95 -57.45 -18.51
N CYS A 220 -0.36 -57.38 -18.66
CA CYS A 220 -1.07 -56.10 -18.65
C CYS A 220 -1.47 -55.73 -17.22
N ARG A 221 -0.99 -54.59 -16.74
CA ARG A 221 -1.41 -53.96 -15.48
C ARG A 221 -2.40 -52.86 -15.80
N GLN A 222 -3.58 -52.92 -15.19
CA GLN A 222 -4.60 -51.90 -15.31
C GLN A 222 -4.98 -51.34 -13.94
N GLN A 223 -5.26 -50.04 -13.89
CA GLN A 223 -5.70 -49.36 -12.66
C GLN A 223 -6.79 -48.31 -12.94
N MET A 224 -7.56 -47.99 -11.90
CA MET A 224 -8.60 -46.96 -11.96
C MET A 224 -7.98 -45.56 -11.96
N LEU A 225 -8.50 -44.67 -12.79
CA LEU A 225 -8.07 -43.28 -12.87
C LEU A 225 -9.09 -42.30 -12.25
N PRO A 226 -8.67 -41.06 -11.96
CA PRO A 226 -9.59 -39.96 -11.69
C PRO A 226 -10.57 -39.74 -12.85
N ALA A 227 -11.72 -39.13 -12.58
CA ALA A 227 -12.66 -38.78 -13.64
C ALA A 227 -12.18 -37.57 -14.44
N ASN A 228 -11.68 -36.53 -13.76
CA ASN A 228 -11.20 -35.31 -14.40
C ASN A 228 -10.10 -34.59 -13.58
N VAL A 229 -9.46 -33.62 -14.22
CA VAL A 229 -8.49 -32.70 -13.63
C VAL A 229 -9.06 -31.27 -13.69
N VAL A 230 -8.92 -30.52 -12.59
CA VAL A 230 -9.26 -29.10 -12.49
C VAL A 230 -8.05 -28.32 -12.01
N LEU A 231 -7.66 -27.31 -12.78
CA LEU A 231 -6.58 -26.37 -12.45
C LEU A 231 -7.16 -25.00 -12.07
N ARG A 232 -6.56 -24.33 -11.09
CA ARG A 232 -6.87 -22.94 -10.74
C ARG A 232 -5.64 -22.09 -10.45
N ASP A 233 -5.74 -20.79 -10.71
CA ASP A 233 -4.72 -19.81 -10.32
C ASP A 233 -5.30 -18.41 -10.08
N TYR A 234 -4.43 -17.46 -9.78
CA TYR A 234 -4.73 -16.05 -9.60
C TYR A 234 -3.73 -15.17 -10.36
N ASN A 235 -4.26 -14.29 -11.21
CA ASN A 235 -3.49 -13.28 -11.92
C ASN A 235 -3.90 -11.89 -11.43
N TYR A 236 -2.98 -11.22 -10.72
CA TYR A 236 -3.23 -9.90 -10.15
C TYR A 236 -3.48 -8.80 -11.20
N ARG A 237 -3.03 -8.99 -12.45
CA ARG A 237 -3.28 -8.04 -13.55
C ARG A 237 -4.73 -8.14 -14.05
N ARG A 238 -5.40 -9.28 -13.81
CA ARG A 238 -6.81 -9.53 -14.16
C ARG A 238 -7.53 -10.20 -12.98
N PRO A 239 -7.66 -9.52 -11.82
CA PRO A 239 -8.03 -10.15 -10.55
C PRO A 239 -9.46 -10.72 -10.50
N THR A 240 -10.34 -10.29 -11.42
CA THR A 240 -11.73 -10.77 -11.54
C THR A 240 -11.90 -11.90 -12.56
N LEU A 241 -10.86 -12.25 -13.32
CA LEU A 241 -10.90 -13.33 -14.29
C LEU A 241 -10.85 -14.68 -13.55
N ASP A 242 -11.83 -15.56 -13.76
CA ASP A 242 -11.78 -16.94 -13.26
C ASP A 242 -10.73 -17.71 -14.06
N LEU A 243 -9.53 -17.80 -13.50
CA LEU A 243 -8.46 -18.60 -14.05
C LEU A 243 -8.67 -20.06 -13.65
N ARG A 244 -9.36 -20.77 -14.54
CA ARG A 244 -9.70 -22.19 -14.40
C ARG A 244 -9.38 -22.92 -15.69
N GLY A 245 -8.80 -24.12 -15.54
CA GLY A 245 -8.65 -25.11 -16.61
C GLY A 245 -9.28 -26.44 -16.20
N GLU A 246 -9.85 -27.17 -17.15
CA GLU A 246 -10.48 -28.48 -16.87
C GLU A 246 -10.34 -29.43 -18.06
N ALA A 247 -10.10 -30.70 -17.77
CA ALA A 247 -10.05 -31.77 -18.76
C ALA A 247 -10.50 -33.11 -18.16
N ASP A 248 -11.18 -33.90 -18.96
CA ASP A 248 -11.58 -35.26 -18.59
C ASP A 248 -10.39 -36.21 -18.73
N VAL A 249 -10.28 -37.18 -17.80
CA VAL A 249 -9.29 -38.26 -17.82
C VAL A 249 -9.97 -39.54 -18.29
N ASP A 250 -10.84 -40.10 -17.44
CA ASP A 250 -11.78 -41.15 -17.78
C ASP A 250 -13.18 -40.73 -17.30
N ALA A 251 -13.91 -40.02 -18.16
CA ALA A 251 -15.23 -39.50 -17.86
C ALA A 251 -16.28 -40.59 -17.57
N SER A 252 -16.05 -41.83 -17.99
CA SER A 252 -17.06 -42.90 -17.98
C SER A 252 -16.84 -43.95 -16.90
N GLY A 253 -15.58 -44.26 -16.57
CA GLY A 253 -15.18 -45.25 -15.57
C GLY A 253 -14.42 -44.65 -14.38
N GLY A 254 -13.90 -43.43 -14.50
CA GLY A 254 -13.07 -42.78 -13.50
C GLY A 254 -13.85 -42.30 -12.28
N ARG A 255 -13.13 -42.02 -11.19
CA ARG A 255 -13.73 -41.53 -9.94
C ARG A 255 -12.95 -40.39 -9.31
N GLY A 256 -13.66 -39.35 -8.88
CA GLY A 256 -13.09 -38.20 -8.20
C GLY A 256 -12.41 -37.20 -9.14
N THR A 257 -11.94 -36.10 -8.56
CA THR A 257 -11.33 -34.98 -9.28
C THR A 257 -9.95 -34.71 -8.72
N VAL A 258 -8.96 -34.56 -9.60
CA VAL A 258 -7.65 -34.03 -9.24
C VAL A 258 -7.74 -32.51 -9.30
N TYR A 259 -7.58 -31.83 -8.16
CA TYR A 259 -7.62 -30.37 -8.08
C TYR A 259 -6.22 -29.82 -7.79
N ILE A 260 -5.71 -28.95 -8.67
CA ILE A 260 -4.37 -28.36 -8.55
C ILE A 260 -4.50 -26.83 -8.58
N TYR A 261 -3.78 -26.15 -7.68
CA TYR A 261 -3.72 -24.70 -7.60
C TYR A 261 -2.27 -24.21 -7.72
N GLY A 262 -2.04 -23.12 -8.45
CA GLY A 262 -0.72 -22.48 -8.52
C GLY A 262 0.20 -23.04 -9.60
N GLU A 263 -0.33 -23.31 -10.80
CA GLU A 263 0.45 -23.75 -11.98
C GLU A 263 0.97 -22.59 -12.84
N HIS A 264 0.74 -21.35 -12.39
CA HIS A 264 1.23 -20.09 -12.95
C HIS A 264 0.80 -19.80 -14.39
N PHE A 265 -0.39 -20.28 -14.80
CA PHE A 265 -0.99 -19.90 -16.10
C PHE A 265 -1.70 -18.54 -16.02
N LYS A 266 -1.67 -17.79 -17.13
CA LYS A 266 -2.13 -16.39 -17.19
C LYS A 266 -3.53 -16.26 -17.80
N THR A 267 -4.00 -17.28 -18.51
CA THR A 267 -5.26 -17.30 -19.26
C THR A 267 -6.01 -18.64 -19.09
N PRO A 268 -7.36 -18.67 -19.19
CA PRO A 268 -8.11 -19.93 -19.17
C PRO A 268 -7.70 -20.90 -20.30
N GLU A 269 -7.29 -20.38 -21.45
CA GLU A 269 -6.81 -21.17 -22.59
C GLU A 269 -5.54 -21.96 -22.23
N GLU A 270 -4.55 -21.28 -21.62
CA GLU A 270 -3.35 -21.95 -21.07
C GLU A 270 -3.73 -22.96 -19.98
N GLY A 271 -4.68 -22.62 -19.11
CA GLY A 271 -5.19 -23.50 -18.06
C GLY A 271 -5.79 -24.79 -18.63
N ASN A 272 -6.59 -24.71 -19.70
CA ASN A 272 -7.18 -25.88 -20.36
C ASN A 272 -6.12 -26.73 -21.07
N ALA A 273 -5.12 -26.10 -21.71
CA ALA A 273 -4.02 -26.82 -22.33
C ALA A 273 -3.22 -27.63 -21.29
N LEU A 274 -2.88 -27.01 -20.15
CA LEU A 274 -2.22 -27.70 -19.05
C LEU A 274 -3.10 -28.79 -18.44
N ALA A 275 -4.40 -28.55 -18.26
CA ALA A 275 -5.33 -29.55 -17.73
C ALA A 275 -5.38 -30.79 -18.62
N ARG A 276 -5.38 -30.59 -19.95
CA ARG A 276 -5.30 -31.68 -20.93
C ARG A 276 -4.00 -32.47 -20.82
N ILE A 277 -2.86 -31.79 -20.70
CA ILE A 277 -1.56 -32.45 -20.48
C ILE A 277 -1.60 -33.29 -19.19
N ARG A 278 -2.17 -32.77 -18.10
CA ARG A 278 -2.32 -33.53 -16.84
C ARG A 278 -3.26 -34.73 -16.99
N ALA A 279 -4.31 -34.61 -17.81
CA ALA A 279 -5.21 -35.71 -18.08
C ALA A 279 -4.53 -36.82 -18.91
N GLU A 280 -3.79 -36.44 -19.94
CA GLU A 280 -2.97 -37.35 -20.77
C GLU A 280 -1.88 -38.05 -19.93
N GLU A 281 -1.22 -37.33 -19.00
CA GLU A 281 -0.26 -37.90 -18.02
C GLU A 281 -0.90 -39.03 -17.19
N LEU A 282 -2.09 -38.82 -16.65
CA LEU A 282 -2.81 -39.83 -15.88
C LEU A 282 -3.24 -41.01 -16.77
N LEU A 283 -3.71 -40.72 -17.99
CA LEU A 283 -4.18 -41.73 -18.95
C LEU A 283 -3.06 -42.71 -19.34
N CYS A 284 -1.82 -42.24 -19.45
CA CYS A 284 -0.65 -43.08 -19.71
C CYS A 284 -0.42 -44.17 -18.64
N ARG A 285 -1.12 -44.12 -17.51
CA ARG A 285 -1.02 -45.07 -16.40
C ARG A 285 -2.23 -45.97 -16.27
N GLU A 286 -3.25 -45.81 -17.11
CA GLU A 286 -4.43 -46.67 -17.10
C GLU A 286 -4.07 -48.12 -17.42
N GLN A 287 -3.35 -48.33 -18.53
CA GLN A 287 -3.04 -49.64 -19.08
C GLN A 287 -1.57 -49.71 -19.50
N VAL A 288 -0.74 -50.35 -18.66
CA VAL A 288 0.70 -50.53 -18.91
C VAL A 288 1.01 -52.02 -19.07
N PHE A 289 1.80 -52.35 -20.07
CA PHE A 289 2.24 -53.70 -20.37
C PHE A 289 3.68 -53.89 -19.92
N TYR A 290 3.96 -55.00 -19.24
CA TYR A 290 5.29 -55.39 -18.79
C TYR A 290 5.65 -56.73 -19.41
N GLY A 291 6.80 -56.83 -20.06
CA GLY A 291 7.22 -58.06 -20.71
C GLY A 291 8.68 -58.40 -20.51
N GLU A 292 9.02 -59.65 -20.82
CA GLU A 292 10.40 -60.15 -20.91
C GLU A 292 10.66 -60.61 -22.33
N SER A 293 11.84 -60.30 -22.86
CA SER A 293 12.17 -60.54 -24.27
C SER A 293 13.64 -60.94 -24.45
N THR A 294 13.92 -61.64 -25.54
CA THR A 294 15.29 -61.85 -26.07
C THR A 294 15.65 -60.86 -27.18
N ALA A 295 14.69 -60.07 -27.67
CA ALA A 295 14.92 -59.10 -28.74
C ALA A 295 15.77 -57.91 -28.26
N ALA A 296 16.98 -57.76 -28.81
CA ALA A 296 17.93 -56.74 -28.38
C ALA A 296 17.63 -55.33 -28.90
N ASN A 297 16.82 -55.24 -29.97
CA ASN A 297 16.47 -53.99 -30.63
C ASN A 297 15.40 -53.16 -29.92
N LEU A 298 14.80 -53.66 -28.83
CA LEU A 298 13.84 -52.92 -28.01
C LEU A 298 14.52 -51.72 -27.33
N ARG A 299 14.01 -50.52 -27.59
CA ARG A 299 14.51 -49.27 -27.00
C ARG A 299 13.38 -48.30 -26.65
N PRO A 300 13.48 -47.55 -25.54
CA PRO A 300 12.49 -46.55 -25.18
C PRO A 300 12.31 -45.47 -26.25
N GLY A 301 11.07 -45.02 -26.43
CA GLY A 301 10.73 -44.00 -27.44
C GLY A 301 10.47 -44.57 -28.85
N TYR A 302 10.71 -45.87 -29.05
CA TYR A 302 10.44 -46.57 -30.29
C TYR A 302 9.17 -47.43 -30.21
N LEU A 303 8.66 -47.77 -31.39
CA LEU A 303 7.48 -48.59 -31.60
C LEU A 303 7.87 -50.01 -32.02
N PHE A 304 7.18 -51.01 -31.47
CA PHE A 304 7.22 -52.39 -31.96
C PHE A 304 5.80 -52.93 -32.12
N GLU A 305 5.63 -53.94 -32.95
CA GLU A 305 4.37 -54.66 -33.14
C GLU A 305 4.45 -56.04 -32.47
N LEU A 306 3.51 -56.35 -31.58
CA LEU A 306 3.39 -57.69 -31.01
C LEU A 306 2.50 -58.55 -31.91
N ALA A 307 2.95 -59.77 -32.22
CA ALA A 307 2.15 -60.76 -32.92
C ALA A 307 2.11 -62.10 -32.19
N GLY A 308 1.09 -62.93 -32.46
CA GLY A 308 1.01 -64.30 -31.95
C GLY A 308 0.61 -64.45 -30.48
N HIS A 309 0.19 -63.36 -29.80
CA HIS A 309 -0.35 -63.44 -28.46
C HIS A 309 -1.75 -64.08 -28.45
N TYR A 310 -2.06 -64.92 -27.45
CA TYR A 310 -3.32 -65.67 -27.38
C TYR A 310 -4.56 -64.78 -27.19
N ARG A 311 -4.37 -63.55 -26.68
CA ARG A 311 -5.41 -62.52 -26.59
C ARG A 311 -5.25 -61.55 -27.75
N GLU A 312 -6.23 -61.56 -28.66
CA GLU A 312 -6.19 -60.81 -29.91
C GLU A 312 -6.03 -59.30 -29.72
N SER A 313 -6.67 -58.72 -28.70
CA SER A 313 -6.57 -57.28 -28.40
C SER A 313 -5.16 -56.83 -27.99
N TYR A 314 -4.22 -57.75 -27.76
CA TYR A 314 -2.82 -57.42 -27.44
C TYR A 314 -1.91 -57.54 -28.67
N ASN A 315 -2.39 -58.08 -29.80
CA ASN A 315 -1.63 -58.11 -31.05
C ASN A 315 -1.76 -56.74 -31.73
N GLN A 316 -0.95 -55.78 -31.28
CA GLN A 316 -0.99 -54.38 -31.73
C GLN A 316 0.39 -53.72 -31.63
N ARG A 317 0.46 -52.43 -32.00
CA ARG A 317 1.66 -51.62 -31.84
C ARG A 317 1.75 -51.01 -30.45
N TYR A 318 2.96 -50.98 -29.92
CA TYR A 318 3.29 -50.54 -28.58
C TYR A 318 4.42 -49.52 -28.61
N LEU A 319 4.27 -48.46 -27.81
CA LEU A 319 5.36 -47.55 -27.48
C LEU A 319 6.12 -48.10 -26.26
N ILE A 320 7.41 -48.32 -26.45
CA ILE A 320 8.31 -48.81 -25.39
C ILE A 320 8.64 -47.64 -24.46
N LEU A 321 8.37 -47.81 -23.16
CA LEU A 321 8.60 -46.79 -22.14
C LEU A 321 9.91 -46.99 -21.38
N ASP A 322 10.19 -48.23 -20.96
CA ASP A 322 11.39 -48.61 -20.22
C ASP A 322 11.94 -49.92 -20.75
N VAL A 323 13.27 -50.09 -20.75
CA VAL A 323 13.94 -51.36 -21.02
C VAL A 323 15.09 -51.57 -20.03
N ALA A 324 15.09 -52.71 -19.35
CA ALA A 324 16.15 -53.19 -18.48
C ALA A 324 16.88 -54.35 -19.16
N HIS A 325 18.12 -54.11 -19.57
CA HIS A 325 18.96 -55.04 -20.31
C HIS A 325 19.85 -55.84 -19.34
N LYS A 326 20.05 -57.13 -19.63
CA LYS A 326 21.04 -57.97 -18.96
C LYS A 326 21.74 -58.86 -19.99
N GLY A 327 23.06 -59.00 -19.86
CA GLY A 327 23.79 -59.98 -20.66
C GLY A 327 25.10 -60.43 -20.05
N ARG A 328 25.50 -61.65 -20.38
CA ARG A 328 26.77 -62.27 -19.95
C ARG A 328 27.47 -62.94 -21.13
N GLN A 329 28.76 -62.65 -21.29
CA GLN A 329 29.59 -63.21 -22.35
C GLN A 329 30.02 -64.64 -21.98
N THR A 330 29.91 -65.57 -22.94
CA THR A 330 30.17 -67.01 -22.75
C THR A 330 31.61 -67.36 -22.37
N ARG A 331 32.58 -66.46 -22.63
CA ARG A 331 34.02 -66.73 -22.56
C ARG A 331 34.60 -66.79 -21.13
N PHE A 332 33.90 -66.26 -20.13
CA PHE A 332 34.41 -66.17 -18.75
C PHE A 332 33.70 -67.19 -17.83
N PRO A 333 34.27 -68.41 -17.62
CA PRO A 333 33.73 -69.39 -16.68
C PRO A 333 33.87 -68.97 -15.21
N GLU A 334 33.06 -69.61 -14.35
CA GLU A 334 32.78 -69.38 -12.92
C GLU A 334 34.00 -69.26 -11.98
N GLY A 335 34.76 -68.17 -12.10
CA GLY A 335 35.85 -67.81 -11.18
C GLY A 335 35.50 -66.73 -10.14
N GLU A 336 34.30 -66.13 -10.19
CA GLU A 336 33.85 -65.18 -9.16
C GLU A 336 33.33 -65.96 -7.95
N SER A 337 33.97 -65.78 -6.79
CA SER A 337 33.53 -66.34 -5.52
C SER A 337 32.10 -65.93 -5.19
N GLU A 338 31.30 -66.93 -4.81
CA GLU A 338 29.99 -66.82 -4.18
C GLU A 338 29.95 -65.75 -3.07
N SER A 339 29.39 -64.57 -3.36
CA SER A 339 28.72 -63.75 -2.35
C SER A 339 27.87 -62.64 -3.00
N ALA A 340 26.82 -63.01 -3.71
CA ALA A 340 25.56 -62.25 -3.81
C ALA A 340 24.56 -63.06 -4.66
N GLU A 341 23.47 -63.45 -4.00
CA GLU A 341 22.17 -63.93 -4.51
C GLU A 341 22.07 -64.44 -5.97
N SER A 342 21.69 -65.71 -6.05
CA SER A 342 21.30 -66.49 -7.24
C SER A 342 20.46 -65.72 -8.28
N ASP A 343 21.11 -65.15 -9.29
CA ASP A 343 20.52 -64.83 -10.60
C ASP A 343 21.22 -65.73 -11.63
N ASP A 344 20.97 -67.04 -11.49
CA ASP A 344 21.50 -68.13 -12.33
C ASP A 344 20.77 -68.12 -13.68
N GLN A 345 21.31 -67.37 -14.63
CA GLN A 345 20.93 -67.45 -16.04
C GLN A 345 22.20 -67.63 -16.89
N GLY A 346 22.12 -68.57 -17.84
CA GLY A 346 23.22 -68.94 -18.73
C GLY A 346 23.75 -67.79 -19.59
N PRO A 347 24.81 -68.03 -20.39
CA PRO A 347 25.33 -67.04 -21.33
C PRO A 347 24.26 -66.57 -22.34
N GLY A 348 24.20 -65.27 -22.64
CA GLY A 348 23.22 -64.69 -23.57
C GLY A 348 22.72 -63.29 -23.19
N TYR A 349 21.82 -62.75 -24.01
CA TYR A 349 21.14 -61.47 -23.79
C TYR A 349 19.66 -61.68 -23.45
N THR A 350 19.16 -60.90 -22.50
CA THR A 350 17.72 -60.82 -22.16
C THR A 350 17.37 -59.38 -21.77
N ASN A 351 16.10 -59.01 -21.86
CA ASN A 351 15.60 -57.77 -21.30
C ASN A 351 14.21 -57.92 -20.67
N GLN A 352 13.89 -56.96 -19.83
CA GLN A 352 12.54 -56.68 -19.35
C GLN A 352 12.14 -55.31 -19.87
N PHE A 353 10.92 -55.14 -20.35
CA PHE A 353 10.45 -53.87 -20.87
C PHE A 353 9.06 -53.51 -20.35
N SER A 354 8.75 -52.21 -20.38
CA SER A 354 7.40 -51.70 -20.19
C SER A 354 6.94 -50.98 -21.46
N ALA A 355 5.63 -50.98 -21.72
CA ALA A 355 5.07 -50.35 -22.90
C ALA A 355 3.60 -49.93 -22.69
N ILE A 356 3.15 -48.97 -23.49
CA ILE A 356 1.74 -48.59 -23.63
C ILE A 356 1.30 -48.75 -25.09
N PRO A 357 0.00 -48.88 -25.39
CA PRO A 357 -0.48 -48.87 -26.77
C PRO A 357 -0.01 -47.62 -27.52
N ALA A 358 0.37 -47.78 -28.79
CA ALA A 358 1.03 -46.72 -29.57
C ALA A 358 0.14 -45.51 -29.90
N ASP A 359 -1.18 -45.65 -29.77
CA ASP A 359 -2.17 -44.57 -29.98
C ASP A 359 -2.34 -43.66 -28.76
N ILE A 360 -1.82 -44.06 -27.60
CA ILE A 360 -1.82 -43.23 -26.39
C ILE A 360 -0.72 -42.16 -26.48
N GLN A 361 -1.11 -40.90 -26.33
CA GLN A 361 -0.17 -39.79 -26.26
C GLN A 361 0.62 -39.87 -24.95
N PHE A 362 1.91 -40.21 -25.05
CA PHE A 362 2.78 -40.23 -23.88
C PHE A 362 2.96 -38.81 -23.31
N ARG A 363 2.87 -38.71 -21.98
CA ARG A 363 3.32 -37.58 -21.18
C ARG A 363 4.16 -38.10 -20.01
N PRO A 364 5.27 -37.44 -19.67
CA PRO A 364 6.10 -37.85 -18.54
C PRO A 364 5.39 -37.61 -17.21
N GLU A 365 5.72 -38.41 -16.21
CA GLU A 365 5.37 -38.14 -14.82
C GLU A 365 6.13 -36.92 -14.30
N ARG A 366 5.50 -36.16 -13.40
CA ARG A 366 6.16 -35.05 -12.69
C ARG A 366 7.02 -35.52 -11.51
N ASP A 367 8.09 -36.22 -11.80
CA ASP A 367 9.02 -36.72 -10.78
C ASP A 367 9.99 -35.64 -10.29
N THR A 368 10.32 -34.66 -11.14
CA THR A 368 11.32 -33.66 -10.78
C THR A 368 10.76 -32.65 -9.78
N PRO A 369 11.37 -32.51 -8.58
CA PRO A 369 10.87 -31.59 -7.56
C PRO A 369 10.90 -30.14 -8.05
N ARG A 370 9.79 -29.42 -7.89
CA ARG A 370 9.78 -27.97 -8.15
C ARG A 370 10.55 -27.25 -7.05
N PRO A 371 11.50 -26.36 -7.39
CA PRO A 371 12.21 -25.56 -6.41
C PRO A 371 11.23 -24.67 -5.66
N ARG A 372 11.47 -24.48 -4.36
CA ARG A 372 10.68 -23.59 -3.51
C ARG A 372 11.58 -22.66 -2.72
N PHE A 373 11.17 -21.40 -2.68
CA PHE A 373 11.76 -20.38 -1.85
C PHE A 373 11.11 -20.36 -0.47
N ASN A 374 11.88 -20.75 0.54
CA ASN A 374 11.42 -20.76 1.93
C ASN A 374 11.92 -19.48 2.63
N GLY A 375 11.11 -18.41 2.62
CA GLY A 375 11.40 -17.16 3.35
C GLY A 375 11.54 -15.94 2.44
N THR A 376 12.60 -15.15 2.70
CA THR A 376 12.90 -13.92 1.95
C THR A 376 14.33 -13.91 1.41
N MET A 377 14.56 -13.19 0.32
CA MET A 377 15.87 -12.91 -0.26
C MET A 377 16.12 -11.41 -0.31
N ASN A 378 17.36 -10.97 -0.22
CA ASN A 378 17.69 -9.57 -0.48
C ASN A 378 17.67 -9.33 -2.00
N GLY A 379 17.34 -8.11 -2.41
CA GLY A 379 17.45 -7.65 -3.77
C GLY A 379 17.73 -6.15 -3.78
N THR A 380 18.11 -5.64 -4.93
CA THR A 380 18.41 -4.21 -5.09
C THR A 380 17.50 -3.62 -6.14
N VAL A 381 16.85 -2.49 -5.87
CA VAL A 381 16.00 -1.81 -6.85
C VAL A 381 16.84 -1.36 -8.06
N ASP A 382 16.45 -1.85 -9.24
CA ASP A 382 17.09 -1.56 -10.53
C ASP A 382 16.31 -0.48 -11.29
N ALA A 383 17.04 0.33 -12.05
CA ALA A 383 16.52 1.51 -12.74
C ALA A 383 17.48 1.97 -13.83
N ALA A 384 16.94 2.41 -14.97
CA ALA A 384 17.74 2.83 -16.14
C ALA A 384 18.15 4.30 -16.05
N GLY A 385 17.29 5.13 -15.47
CA GLY A 385 17.42 6.57 -15.40
C GLY A 385 18.59 7.07 -14.57
N ASP A 386 18.88 8.35 -14.76
CA ASP A 386 19.91 9.13 -14.07
C ASP A 386 19.38 9.79 -12.77
N GLY A 387 18.07 9.77 -12.56
CA GLY A 387 17.41 10.27 -11.35
C GLY A 387 17.67 9.39 -10.10
N GLN A 388 17.39 9.96 -8.92
CA GLN A 388 17.50 9.23 -7.65
C GLN A 388 16.37 8.21 -7.45
N TYR A 389 15.16 8.53 -7.91
CA TYR A 389 14.01 7.64 -7.81
C TYR A 389 14.06 6.59 -8.90
N ALA A 390 13.75 5.34 -8.54
CA ALA A 390 13.62 4.28 -9.52
C ALA A 390 12.36 4.49 -10.37
N GLU A 391 12.41 4.12 -11.65
CA GLU A 391 11.21 4.11 -12.47
C GLU A 391 10.21 3.08 -11.94
N VAL A 392 8.94 3.48 -11.90
CA VAL A 392 7.81 2.60 -11.64
C VAL A 392 6.91 2.59 -12.85
N ASP A 393 6.23 1.46 -13.09
CA ASP A 393 5.21 1.39 -14.13
C ASP A 393 3.84 1.93 -13.66
N ASP A 394 2.84 1.87 -14.55
CA ASP A 394 1.48 2.35 -14.28
C ASP A 394 0.80 1.62 -13.10
N GLU A 395 1.35 0.48 -12.65
CA GLU A 395 0.87 -0.30 -11.51
C GLU A 395 1.72 -0.09 -10.23
N GLY A 396 2.73 0.77 -10.28
CA GLY A 396 3.62 1.07 -9.14
C GLY A 396 4.60 -0.06 -8.81
N ARG A 397 4.96 -0.89 -9.81
CA ARG A 397 5.92 -1.99 -9.68
C ARG A 397 7.35 -1.51 -9.93
N TYR A 398 8.33 -2.29 -9.47
CA TYR A 398 9.76 -1.98 -9.60
C TYR A 398 10.49 -3.09 -10.36
N LYS A 399 11.64 -2.78 -10.94
CA LYS A 399 12.61 -3.79 -11.35
C LYS A 399 13.64 -4.00 -10.25
N VAL A 400 14.20 -5.20 -10.17
CA VAL A 400 15.12 -5.59 -9.10
C VAL A 400 16.26 -6.42 -9.68
N ILE A 401 17.46 -6.22 -9.14
CA ILE A 401 18.61 -7.10 -9.33
C ILE A 401 18.58 -8.13 -8.21
N LEU A 402 18.62 -9.41 -8.57
CA LEU A 402 18.76 -10.51 -7.63
C LEU A 402 20.25 -10.77 -7.37
N PRO A 403 20.65 -11.06 -6.12
CA PRO A 403 22.06 -11.14 -5.73
C PRO A 403 22.80 -12.34 -6.33
N PHE A 404 22.08 -13.37 -6.78
CA PHE A 404 22.66 -14.54 -7.42
C PHE A 404 22.70 -14.43 -8.95
N ASP A 405 22.04 -13.43 -9.54
CA ASP A 405 21.94 -13.31 -10.99
C ASP A 405 23.33 -13.02 -11.59
N GLN A 406 23.83 -13.96 -12.39
CA GLN A 406 25.16 -13.90 -13.00
C GLN A 406 25.17 -13.23 -14.38
N SER A 407 24.00 -12.90 -14.94
CA SER A 407 23.89 -12.33 -16.29
C SER A 407 24.58 -10.96 -16.44
N GLY A 408 24.80 -10.26 -15.32
CA GLY A 408 25.30 -8.89 -15.31
C GLY A 408 24.28 -7.87 -15.82
N ASN A 409 23.03 -8.30 -16.04
CA ASN A 409 21.95 -7.42 -16.47
C ASN A 409 21.70 -6.33 -15.42
N SER A 410 21.57 -5.10 -15.90
CA SER A 410 21.34 -3.91 -15.09
C SER A 410 20.64 -2.84 -15.92
N GLU A 411 20.45 -1.64 -15.36
CA GLU A 411 19.80 -0.52 -16.04
C GLU A 411 18.34 -0.84 -16.41
N GLY A 412 17.62 -1.44 -15.47
CA GLY A 412 16.23 -1.84 -15.64
C GLY A 412 16.08 -3.05 -16.58
N LYS A 413 17.08 -3.91 -16.69
CA LYS A 413 17.02 -5.15 -17.49
C LYS A 413 17.23 -6.42 -16.67
N ALA A 414 17.50 -6.30 -15.37
CA ALA A 414 17.78 -7.44 -14.49
C ALA A 414 16.55 -8.28 -14.15
N SER A 415 15.34 -7.70 -14.25
CA SER A 415 14.11 -8.42 -13.99
C SER A 415 12.92 -7.88 -14.77
N ARG A 416 11.82 -8.63 -14.73
CA ARG A 416 10.49 -8.10 -15.01
C ARG A 416 10.05 -7.10 -13.93
N TRP A 417 8.89 -6.47 -14.14
CA TRP A 417 8.21 -5.68 -13.13
C TRP A 417 7.70 -6.53 -11.95
N VAL A 418 8.14 -6.19 -10.75
CA VAL A 418 7.86 -6.86 -9.47
C VAL A 418 6.99 -5.96 -8.58
N ARG A 419 5.89 -6.50 -8.07
CA ARG A 419 5.00 -5.76 -7.14
C ARG A 419 5.71 -5.51 -5.81
N MET A 420 5.38 -4.39 -5.17
CA MET A 420 5.78 -4.10 -3.79
C MET A 420 4.56 -4.12 -2.86
N ALA A 421 4.65 -4.88 -1.78
CA ALA A 421 3.68 -4.87 -0.69
C ALA A 421 3.62 -3.45 -0.10
N GLN A 422 2.40 -2.92 0.03
CA GLN A 422 2.15 -1.59 0.59
C GLN A 422 1.52 -1.73 1.98
N PRO A 423 1.85 -0.86 2.96
CA PRO A 423 1.20 -0.88 4.28
C PRO A 423 -0.31 -0.70 4.23
N TYR A 424 -0.82 0.04 3.23
CA TYR A 424 -2.24 0.30 3.03
C TYR A 424 -2.52 0.51 1.54
N SER A 425 -3.54 -0.16 0.99
CA SER A 425 -3.90 -0.07 -0.43
C SER A 425 -5.37 -0.45 -0.67
N GLY A 426 -5.99 0.14 -1.69
CA GLY A 426 -7.35 -0.16 -2.15
C GLY A 426 -7.70 0.57 -3.45
N ALA A 427 -8.98 0.59 -3.82
CA ALA A 427 -9.45 1.22 -5.06
C ALA A 427 -9.24 2.75 -5.02
N ASN A 428 -8.15 3.23 -5.62
CA ASN A 428 -7.72 4.64 -5.69
C ASN A 428 -7.35 5.30 -4.34
N PHE A 429 -6.85 4.52 -3.37
CA PHE A 429 -6.26 5.06 -2.15
C PHE A 429 -5.16 4.13 -1.62
N GLY A 430 -4.24 4.66 -0.81
CA GLY A 430 -3.19 3.85 -0.19
C GLY A 430 -2.03 4.68 0.35
N MET A 431 -1.00 3.97 0.79
CA MET A 431 0.31 4.53 1.17
C MET A 431 1.35 3.94 0.22
N HIS A 432 1.92 4.78 -0.65
CA HIS A 432 3.01 4.41 -1.54
C HIS A 432 4.18 5.36 -1.30
N PHE A 433 5.31 4.81 -0.87
CA PHE A 433 6.56 5.55 -0.71
C PHE A 433 7.53 5.11 -1.81
N PRO A 434 7.77 5.94 -2.84
CA PRO A 434 8.61 5.54 -3.95
C PRO A 434 10.03 5.21 -3.51
N LEU A 435 10.57 4.08 -3.99
CA LEU A 435 11.94 3.68 -3.69
C LEU A 435 12.95 4.40 -4.58
N HIS A 436 14.15 4.60 -4.07
CA HIS A 436 15.28 5.10 -4.85
C HIS A 436 15.96 3.95 -5.60
N LYS A 437 16.64 4.29 -6.70
CA LYS A 437 17.57 3.38 -7.37
C LYS A 437 18.64 2.90 -6.39
N GLY A 438 18.93 1.61 -6.38
CA GLY A 438 19.90 1.02 -5.44
C GLY A 438 19.35 0.75 -4.04
N THR A 439 18.07 1.00 -3.76
CA THR A 439 17.48 0.67 -2.45
C THR A 439 17.48 -0.85 -2.25
N GLU A 440 17.95 -1.29 -1.08
CA GLU A 440 17.88 -2.70 -0.69
C GLU A 440 16.46 -3.07 -0.27
N VAL A 441 15.98 -4.19 -0.80
CA VAL A 441 14.64 -4.72 -0.58
C VAL A 441 14.67 -6.19 -0.20
N LEU A 442 13.65 -6.64 0.52
CA LEU A 442 13.39 -8.06 0.72
C LEU A 442 12.38 -8.54 -0.30
N LEU A 443 12.76 -9.54 -1.08
CA LEU A 443 11.90 -10.30 -1.97
C LEU A 443 11.32 -11.49 -1.21
N THR A 444 10.02 -11.73 -1.36
CA THR A 444 9.37 -13.01 -1.07
C THR A 444 8.70 -13.52 -2.33
N PHE A 445 8.14 -14.73 -2.28
CA PHE A 445 7.71 -15.47 -3.46
C PHE A 445 6.32 -16.06 -3.21
N VAL A 446 5.37 -15.78 -4.12
CA VAL A 446 3.99 -16.26 -3.98
C VAL A 446 3.98 -17.79 -4.02
N ASP A 447 3.38 -18.43 -3.01
CA ASP A 447 3.39 -19.89 -2.81
C ASP A 447 4.80 -20.51 -2.72
N GLY A 448 5.83 -19.69 -2.48
CA GLY A 448 7.23 -20.09 -2.53
C GLY A 448 7.76 -20.34 -3.94
N ASP A 449 7.04 -19.96 -4.99
CA ASP A 449 7.45 -20.16 -6.39
C ASP A 449 8.53 -19.13 -6.80
N PRO A 450 9.78 -19.56 -7.13
CA PRO A 450 10.85 -18.67 -7.56
C PRO A 450 10.48 -17.77 -8.75
N ASP A 451 9.52 -18.17 -9.59
CA ASP A 451 9.06 -17.42 -10.76
C ASP A 451 8.10 -16.26 -10.39
N ARG A 452 7.67 -16.18 -9.13
CA ARG A 452 6.64 -15.24 -8.64
C ARG A 452 7.16 -14.32 -7.52
N PRO A 453 8.22 -13.52 -7.76
CA PRO A 453 8.74 -12.60 -6.77
C PRO A 453 7.75 -11.46 -6.46
N ILE A 454 7.80 -10.99 -5.22
CA ILE A 454 7.15 -9.77 -4.73
C ILE A 454 8.07 -9.12 -3.70
N ILE A 455 8.22 -7.79 -3.76
CA ILE A 455 8.94 -7.03 -2.75
C ILE A 455 8.06 -6.98 -1.48
N ALA A 456 8.55 -7.58 -0.40
CA ALA A 456 7.89 -7.57 0.91
C ALA A 456 8.08 -6.23 1.64
N GLY A 457 9.21 -5.55 1.41
CA GLY A 457 9.52 -4.25 1.98
C GLY A 457 10.95 -3.82 1.69
N SER A 458 11.28 -2.56 1.98
CA SER A 458 12.65 -2.05 1.96
C SER A 458 13.31 -2.24 3.33
N VAL A 459 14.64 -2.42 3.33
CA VAL A 459 15.42 -2.60 4.54
C VAL A 459 16.59 -1.62 4.59
N PRO A 460 16.85 -0.94 5.72
CA PRO A 460 17.98 -0.05 5.86
C PRO A 460 19.28 -0.83 6.06
N ASN A 461 20.39 -0.28 5.58
CA ASN A 461 21.74 -0.80 5.76
C ASN A 461 22.71 0.36 6.11
N PRO A 462 24.02 0.12 6.34
CA PRO A 462 24.97 1.20 6.68
C PRO A 462 25.07 2.33 5.65
N ASP A 463 24.83 2.04 4.36
CA ASP A 463 24.84 3.04 3.29
C ASP A 463 23.49 3.78 3.18
N THR A 464 22.40 3.16 3.64
CA THR A 464 21.02 3.67 3.62
C THR A 464 20.42 3.67 5.04
N MET A 465 21.06 4.41 5.95
CA MET A 465 20.71 4.39 7.37
C MET A 465 19.24 4.74 7.66
N SER A 466 18.67 4.08 8.66
CA SER A 466 17.36 4.40 9.22
C SER A 466 17.29 5.85 9.75
N PRO A 467 16.16 6.57 9.56
CA PRO A 467 15.92 7.85 10.22
C PRO A 467 15.91 7.79 11.76
N VAL A 468 15.74 6.60 12.33
CA VAL A 468 15.74 6.31 13.76
C VAL A 468 16.93 5.40 14.07
N THR A 469 17.75 5.84 15.01
CA THR A 469 19.02 5.22 15.41
C THR A 469 19.10 5.19 16.94
N GLY A 470 20.20 4.65 17.50
CA GLY A 470 20.44 4.68 18.95
C GLY A 470 20.46 6.08 19.56
N GLY A 471 20.71 7.13 18.76
CA GLY A 471 20.70 8.52 19.23
C GLY A 471 19.30 9.13 19.40
N ASN A 472 18.25 8.51 18.84
CA ASN A 472 16.88 9.03 18.83
C ASN A 472 15.84 7.90 18.91
N GLN A 473 16.11 6.87 19.71
CA GLN A 473 15.31 5.64 19.79
C GLN A 473 13.85 5.82 20.26
N THR A 474 13.53 6.96 20.87
CA THR A 474 12.18 7.35 21.32
C THR A 474 11.41 8.15 20.27
N SER A 475 12.01 8.38 19.10
CA SER A 475 11.34 9.05 17.97
C SER A 475 10.70 8.02 17.02
N SER A 476 9.45 8.26 16.63
CA SER A 476 8.83 7.68 15.43
C SER A 476 8.92 8.67 14.28
N VAL A 477 9.52 8.29 13.14
CA VAL A 477 9.83 9.22 12.04
C VAL A 477 9.36 8.67 10.69
N ILE A 478 8.59 9.48 9.95
CA ILE A 478 8.40 9.35 8.50
C ILE A 478 9.18 10.48 7.86
N ARG A 479 10.21 10.16 7.07
CA ARG A 479 11.03 11.13 6.34
C ARG A 479 11.10 10.73 4.86
N THR A 480 10.70 11.64 3.98
CA THR A 480 10.79 11.45 2.53
C THR A 480 12.19 11.79 2.00
N GLY A 481 12.56 11.30 0.80
CA GLY A 481 13.85 11.61 0.17
C GLY A 481 14.09 13.12 -0.06
N GLY A 482 13.01 13.89 -0.25
CA GLY A 482 13.08 15.36 -0.32
C GLY A 482 13.16 16.08 1.03
N GLY A 483 13.21 15.37 2.16
CA GLY A 483 13.36 15.94 3.50
C GLY A 483 12.08 16.37 4.20
N ASN A 484 10.89 16.18 3.61
CA ASN A 484 9.63 16.36 4.34
C ASN A 484 9.52 15.31 5.45
N GLN A 485 9.10 15.72 6.64
CA GLN A 485 9.16 14.88 7.83
C GLN A 485 7.92 15.01 8.72
N ILE A 486 7.46 13.87 9.23
CA ILE A 486 6.58 13.74 10.40
C ILE A 486 7.39 13.02 11.47
N ARG A 487 7.57 13.65 12.64
CA ARG A 487 8.25 13.06 13.79
C ARG A 487 7.34 13.12 15.01
N ILE A 488 7.24 12.02 15.74
CA ILE A 488 6.60 11.92 17.04
C ILE A 488 7.69 11.50 18.03
N GLU A 489 7.92 12.28 19.07
CA GLU A 489 8.91 12.05 20.12
C GLU A 489 8.18 11.62 21.40
N ASP A 490 8.65 10.54 22.03
CA ASP A 490 8.02 9.92 23.21
C ASP A 490 8.87 10.01 24.49
N SER A 491 10.03 10.68 24.45
CA SER A 491 10.83 10.93 25.66
C SER A 491 10.00 11.57 26.78
N ASP A 492 10.15 11.07 28.00
CA ASP A 492 9.40 11.57 29.16
C ASP A 492 9.67 13.06 29.42
N GLY A 493 8.60 13.85 29.52
CA GLY A 493 8.66 15.32 29.60
C GLY A 493 9.10 16.05 28.33
N GLY A 494 9.48 15.30 27.28
CA GLY A 494 9.93 15.81 25.98
C GLY A 494 9.01 15.45 24.83
N GLN A 495 7.79 14.98 25.10
CA GLN A 495 6.89 14.50 24.06
C GLN A 495 6.52 15.60 23.06
N GLN A 496 6.64 15.26 21.78
CA GLN A 496 6.51 16.23 20.69
C GLN A 496 5.89 15.60 19.45
N ILE A 497 5.02 16.35 18.76
CA ILE A 497 4.67 16.07 17.37
C ILE A 497 5.27 17.19 16.51
N HIS A 498 6.00 16.83 15.46
CA HIS A 498 6.74 17.77 14.62
C HIS A 498 6.54 17.45 13.15
N LEU A 499 6.06 18.43 12.39
CA LEU A 499 5.87 18.40 10.95
C LEU A 499 6.81 19.44 10.35
N SER A 500 7.64 19.05 9.39
CA SER A 500 8.57 19.97 8.74
C SER A 500 8.67 19.74 7.24
N SER A 501 8.80 20.83 6.49
CA SER A 501 9.15 20.83 5.07
C SER A 501 10.36 21.75 4.84
N PRO A 502 11.39 21.30 4.10
CA PRO A 502 12.53 22.15 3.77
C PRO A 502 12.13 23.37 2.93
N THR A 503 11.05 23.27 2.15
CA THR A 503 10.56 24.38 1.34
C THR A 503 10.10 25.54 2.24
N GLN A 504 10.81 26.67 2.13
CA GLN A 504 10.58 27.88 2.94
C GLN A 504 10.66 27.62 4.46
N GLY A 505 11.42 26.61 4.89
CA GLY A 505 11.67 26.36 6.32
C GLY A 505 10.41 26.16 7.16
N THR A 506 9.37 25.53 6.60
CA THR A 506 8.04 25.48 7.21
C THR A 506 7.96 24.39 8.27
N VAL A 507 7.49 24.76 9.46
CA VAL A 507 7.39 23.88 10.63
C VAL A 507 6.06 24.08 11.36
N ILE A 508 5.44 22.98 11.76
CA ILE A 508 4.34 22.93 12.73
C ILE A 508 4.74 21.95 13.83
N SER A 509 4.66 22.37 15.09
CA SER A 509 5.01 21.48 16.19
C SER A 509 4.13 21.67 17.42
N LEU A 510 3.83 20.56 18.09
CA LEU A 510 3.02 20.49 19.29
C LEU A 510 3.83 19.82 20.42
N GLY A 511 3.72 20.34 21.63
CA GLY A 511 4.47 19.87 22.80
C GLY A 511 5.83 20.57 23.00
N ALA A 512 6.49 20.24 24.10
CA ALA A 512 7.88 20.64 24.36
C ALA A 512 8.82 19.93 23.37
N PRO A 513 10.05 20.42 23.09
CA PRO A 513 10.77 21.54 23.69
C PRO A 513 10.90 22.75 22.74
N ASN A 514 9.80 23.19 22.11
CA ASN A 514 9.83 24.40 21.26
C ASN A 514 9.64 25.68 22.09
N GLU A 515 9.65 26.84 21.43
CA GLU A 515 9.25 28.17 21.96
C GLU A 515 7.75 28.26 22.35
N GLY A 516 7.16 27.16 22.82
CA GLY A 516 5.76 27.04 23.22
C GLY A 516 5.19 25.64 22.99
N ASN A 517 4.04 25.35 23.61
CA ASN A 517 3.32 24.08 23.44
C ASN A 517 2.71 23.92 22.03
N LEU A 518 2.61 24.99 21.27
CA LEU A 518 2.19 25.01 19.88
C LEU A 518 3.04 26.05 19.14
N PHE A 519 3.76 25.61 18.11
CA PHE A 519 4.74 26.41 17.39
C PHE A 519 4.51 26.31 15.88
N PHE A 520 4.53 27.47 15.21
CA PHE A 520 4.47 27.59 13.76
C PHE A 520 5.63 28.47 13.29
N LYS A 521 6.36 28.04 12.27
CA LYS A 521 7.43 28.82 11.63
C LYS A 521 7.38 28.63 10.12
N THR A 522 7.65 29.69 9.38
CA THR A 522 7.95 29.65 7.95
C THR A 522 8.78 30.88 7.61
N ASP A 523 9.67 30.76 6.63
CA ASP A 523 10.42 31.88 6.05
C ASP A 523 9.61 32.56 4.92
N GLY A 524 8.49 31.97 4.51
CA GLY A 524 7.56 32.52 3.51
C GLY A 524 6.31 33.16 4.11
N ASP A 525 5.30 33.36 3.27
CA ASP A 525 4.02 33.96 3.68
C ASP A 525 3.12 32.94 4.40
N TYR A 526 2.50 33.39 5.49
CA TYR A 526 1.44 32.65 6.18
C TYR A 526 0.07 33.27 5.90
N VAL A 527 -0.84 32.49 5.29
CA VAL A 527 -2.22 32.90 5.02
C VAL A 527 -3.18 32.00 5.81
N ARG A 528 -4.08 32.62 6.58
CA ARG A 528 -5.16 31.93 7.29
C ARG A 528 -6.52 32.38 6.76
N LYS A 529 -7.28 31.44 6.20
CA LYS A 529 -8.62 31.69 5.64
C LYS A 529 -9.66 30.89 6.43
N VAL A 530 -10.68 31.56 6.95
CA VAL A 530 -11.78 30.94 7.70
C VAL A 530 -13.07 31.19 6.94
N HIS A 531 -13.77 30.13 6.52
CA HIS A 531 -15.02 30.24 5.78
C HIS A 531 -16.25 30.51 6.68
N GLY A 532 -16.16 30.15 7.96
CA GLY A 532 -17.17 30.43 8.98
C GLY A 532 -16.72 31.50 9.98
N PRO A 533 -17.51 31.73 11.06
CA PRO A 533 -17.09 32.61 12.13
C PRO A 533 -15.87 32.04 12.86
N GLU A 534 -14.87 32.88 13.09
CA GLU A 534 -13.72 32.54 13.90
C GLU A 534 -13.90 33.05 15.34
N LYS A 535 -13.75 32.18 16.34
CA LYS A 535 -13.73 32.56 17.75
C LYS A 535 -12.36 32.26 18.36
N ARG A 536 -11.62 33.30 18.75
CA ARG A 536 -10.34 33.19 19.47
C ARG A 536 -10.55 33.59 20.93
N LEU A 537 -10.33 32.65 21.85
CA LEU A 537 -10.42 32.87 23.30
C LEU A 537 -9.02 32.82 23.89
N THR A 538 -8.64 33.84 24.65
CA THR A 538 -7.35 33.89 25.35
C THR A 538 -7.60 34.28 26.80
N ASN A 539 -7.21 33.43 27.76
CA ASN A 539 -7.32 33.71 29.20
C ASN A 539 -6.11 34.49 29.75
N GLY A 540 -5.41 35.23 28.90
CA GLY A 540 -4.14 35.88 29.23
C GLY A 540 -3.78 36.99 28.24
N LYS A 541 -2.55 37.49 28.36
CA LYS A 541 -2.06 38.56 27.50
C LYS A 541 -1.77 38.04 26.09
N VAL A 542 -2.22 38.77 25.09
CA VAL A 542 -1.83 38.56 23.69
C VAL A 542 -0.76 39.60 23.35
N TYR A 543 0.41 39.15 22.92
CA TYR A 543 1.46 40.01 22.39
C TYR A 543 1.52 39.83 20.88
N VAL A 544 1.38 40.92 20.12
CA VAL A 544 1.53 40.92 18.66
C VAL A 544 2.57 41.96 18.31
N LYS A 545 3.62 41.55 17.60
CA LYS A 545 4.70 42.42 17.13
C LYS A 545 4.75 42.38 15.61
N HIS A 546 4.72 43.53 14.98
CA HIS A 546 4.89 43.68 13.53
C HIS A 546 6.20 44.43 13.24
N GLY A 547 6.99 43.92 12.30
CA GLY A 547 8.29 44.51 11.95
C GLY A 547 8.22 45.70 10.98
N ALA A 548 7.09 45.84 10.27
CA ALA A 548 6.87 46.92 9.30
C ALA A 548 5.44 47.47 9.45
N THR A 549 4.52 47.03 8.60
CA THR A 549 3.14 47.56 8.54
C THR A 549 2.13 46.54 9.07
N TYR A 550 1.18 47.02 9.87
CA TYR A 550 -0.05 46.28 10.19
C TYR A 550 -1.23 46.96 9.50
N LYS A 551 -1.95 46.22 8.65
CA LYS A 551 -3.18 46.68 7.99
C LYS A 551 -4.32 45.75 8.39
N TYR A 552 -5.38 46.32 8.96
CA TYR A 552 -6.65 45.64 9.21
C TYR A 552 -7.71 46.22 8.27
N GLU A 553 -8.34 45.37 7.48
CA GLU A 553 -9.36 45.76 6.50
C GLU A 553 -10.61 44.89 6.71
N CYS A 554 -11.77 45.54 6.85
CA CYS A 554 -13.07 44.89 6.99
C CYS A 554 -14.00 45.47 5.92
N THR A 555 -14.63 44.61 5.12
CA THR A 555 -15.60 45.01 4.10
C THR A 555 -17.01 45.20 4.64
N GLY A 556 -17.28 44.69 5.85
CA GLY A 556 -18.56 44.82 6.54
C GLY A 556 -18.46 45.63 7.83
N ALA A 557 -19.45 45.49 8.72
CA ALA A 557 -19.42 46.12 10.03
C ALA A 557 -18.39 45.44 10.94
N ALA A 558 -17.43 46.22 11.45
CA ALA A 558 -16.53 45.79 12.51
C ALA A 558 -16.99 46.40 13.84
N GLN A 559 -17.16 45.57 14.87
CA GLN A 559 -17.44 46.01 16.24
C GLN A 559 -16.33 45.52 17.17
N ILE A 560 -15.74 46.45 17.91
CA ILE A 560 -14.76 46.16 18.96
C ILE A 560 -15.37 46.62 20.28
N THR A 561 -15.38 45.77 21.30
CA THR A 561 -15.93 46.09 22.62
C THR A 561 -14.90 45.79 23.69
N TYR A 562 -14.52 46.82 24.43
CA TYR A 562 -13.66 46.71 25.60
C TYR A 562 -14.54 46.77 26.85
N LYS A 563 -14.37 45.81 27.76
CA LYS A 563 -15.14 45.73 29.01
C LYS A 563 -14.46 46.40 30.20
N ASP A 564 -13.23 46.85 30.02
CA ASP A 564 -12.37 47.46 31.05
C ASP A 564 -11.44 48.48 30.38
N ASN A 565 -10.52 49.06 31.15
CA ASN A 565 -9.57 50.10 30.75
C ASN A 565 -8.77 49.72 29.49
N VAL A 566 -8.67 50.68 28.55
CA VAL A 566 -7.86 50.57 27.33
C VAL A 566 -6.80 51.66 27.37
N ASN A 567 -5.52 51.26 27.27
CA ASN A 567 -4.40 52.16 27.16
C ASN A 567 -3.79 52.03 25.76
N SER A 568 -3.82 53.11 24.97
CA SER A 568 -3.13 53.21 23.68
C SER A 568 -1.94 54.16 23.81
N HIS A 569 -0.77 53.75 23.33
CA HIS A 569 0.44 54.55 23.35
C HIS A 569 1.12 54.54 21.98
N THR A 570 1.21 55.71 21.35
CA THR A 570 1.87 55.88 20.05
C THR A 570 3.10 56.76 20.21
N VAL A 571 4.25 56.28 19.73
CA VAL A 571 5.54 57.00 19.81
C VAL A 571 5.77 57.89 18.57
N GLY A 572 5.04 57.67 17.48
CA GLY A 572 5.12 58.44 16.24
C GLY A 572 3.86 59.26 15.91
N THR A 573 3.74 59.69 14.67
CA THR A 573 2.56 60.41 14.16
C THR A 573 1.36 59.48 14.06
N THR A 574 0.20 59.93 14.56
CA THR A 574 -1.09 59.26 14.35
C THR A 574 -1.96 60.11 13.42
N THR A 575 -2.52 59.50 12.38
CA THR A 575 -3.50 60.14 11.48
C THR A 575 -4.77 59.30 11.49
N GLU A 576 -5.88 59.89 11.94
CA GLU A 576 -7.21 59.30 11.81
C GLU A 576 -7.99 60.02 10.71
N LYS A 577 -8.48 59.29 9.71
CA LYS A 577 -9.30 59.82 8.62
C LYS A 577 -10.65 59.08 8.61
N PHE A 578 -11.73 59.83 8.56
CA PHE A 578 -13.09 59.32 8.43
C PHE A 578 -13.66 59.86 7.12
N GLU A 579 -14.07 58.98 6.20
CA GLU A 579 -14.64 59.36 4.90
C GLU A 579 -16.19 59.41 4.91
N GLY A 580 -16.78 59.38 6.11
CA GLY A 580 -18.21 59.50 6.38
C GLY A 580 -18.46 60.08 7.78
N ASP A 581 -19.68 59.92 8.30
CA ASP A 581 -20.05 60.48 9.61
C ASP A 581 -19.30 59.80 10.76
N LYS A 582 -18.64 60.61 11.61
CA LYS A 582 -18.08 60.16 12.89
C LYS A 582 -18.98 60.65 14.02
N THR A 583 -19.59 59.71 14.74
CA THR A 583 -20.27 60.00 16.02
C THR A 583 -19.40 59.55 17.17
N SER A 584 -19.04 60.46 18.08
CA SER A 584 -18.31 60.15 19.31
C SER A 584 -19.13 60.57 20.52
N VAL A 585 -19.43 59.64 21.42
CA VAL A 585 -20.22 59.88 22.64
C VAL A 585 -19.38 59.50 23.85
N THR A 586 -19.11 60.46 24.73
CA THR A 586 -18.38 60.23 25.99
C THR A 586 -19.34 60.41 27.16
N ILE A 587 -19.51 59.36 27.97
CA ILE A 587 -20.33 59.38 29.19
C ILE A 587 -19.37 59.42 30.38
N GLY A 588 -18.79 60.59 30.65
CA GLY A 588 -17.76 60.78 31.68
C GLY A 588 -16.87 61.99 31.43
N ASN A 589 -15.79 62.11 32.20
CA ASN A 589 -14.83 63.19 32.07
C ASN A 589 -13.84 62.90 30.94
N THR A 590 -13.60 63.88 30.06
CA THR A 590 -12.52 63.87 29.08
C THR A 590 -11.41 64.81 29.55
N ASN A 591 -10.17 64.32 29.63
CA ASN A 591 -8.98 65.15 29.87
C ASN A 591 -8.08 65.08 28.64
N GLU A 592 -7.91 66.19 27.94
CA GLU A 592 -6.94 66.31 26.84
C GLU A 592 -5.81 67.26 27.24
N THR A 593 -4.57 66.81 27.11
CA THR A 593 -3.37 67.61 27.39
C THR A 593 -2.50 67.65 26.16
N PHE A 594 -2.16 68.85 25.68
CA PHE A 594 -1.27 69.07 24.55
C PHE A 594 -0.01 69.79 25.02
N THR A 595 1.16 69.26 24.71
CA THR A 595 2.46 69.87 25.03
C THR A 595 3.04 70.71 23.88
N GLY A 596 2.33 70.76 22.74
CA GLY A 596 2.66 71.56 21.56
C GLY A 596 1.42 72.25 20.98
N THR A 597 1.48 72.66 19.70
CA THR A 597 0.39 73.38 19.04
C THR A 597 -0.79 72.47 18.70
N LYS A 598 -1.98 72.75 19.24
CA LYS A 598 -3.25 72.19 18.75
C LYS A 598 -3.81 73.10 17.67
N VAL A 599 -3.99 72.60 16.45
CA VAL A 599 -4.67 73.30 15.36
C VAL A 599 -5.99 72.59 15.07
N SER A 600 -7.09 73.33 15.05
CA SER A 600 -8.43 72.82 14.73
C SER A 600 -8.99 73.62 13.57
N HIS A 601 -9.37 72.93 12.49
CA HIS A 601 -10.00 73.53 11.31
C HIS A 601 -11.40 72.96 11.14
N SER A 602 -12.40 73.83 11.19
CA SER A 602 -13.79 73.50 10.83
C SER A 602 -14.13 74.24 9.54
N LEU A 603 -14.46 73.51 8.47
CA LEU A 603 -14.74 74.07 7.14
C LEU A 603 -16.25 74.20 6.85
N ALA A 604 -17.10 74.00 7.86
CA ALA A 604 -18.56 74.03 7.79
C ALA A 604 -19.19 74.52 9.12
N THR A 605 -20.54 74.58 9.17
CA THR A 605 -21.31 75.01 10.35
C THR A 605 -21.06 74.09 11.55
N THR A 606 -20.55 74.65 12.64
CA THR A 606 -20.31 73.94 13.90
C THR A 606 -21.37 74.38 14.91
N GLU A 607 -22.05 73.43 15.57
CA GLU A 607 -23.00 73.69 16.64
C GLU A 607 -22.48 73.07 17.94
N GLU A 608 -22.13 73.90 18.92
CA GLU A 608 -21.75 73.46 20.25
C GLU A 608 -22.86 73.83 21.24
N THR A 609 -23.39 72.85 21.98
CA THR A 609 -24.40 73.07 23.02
C THR A 609 -23.83 72.69 24.39
N PHE A 610 -23.81 73.62 25.34
CA PHE A 610 -23.34 73.40 26.70
C PHE A 610 -24.51 73.41 27.68
N VAL A 611 -24.58 72.44 28.59
CA VAL A 611 -25.57 72.38 29.67
C VAL A 611 -24.82 72.30 31.00
N GLY A 612 -24.62 73.44 31.67
CA GLY A 612 -23.84 73.55 32.92
C GLY A 612 -22.86 74.73 32.93
N ALA A 613 -21.86 74.71 33.84
CA ALA A 613 -20.83 75.75 33.95
C ALA A 613 -19.63 75.45 33.04
N LYS A 614 -19.32 76.37 32.11
CA LYS A 614 -18.13 76.34 31.26
C LYS A 614 -17.06 77.26 31.86
N ALA A 615 -15.92 76.71 32.25
CA ALA A 615 -14.75 77.48 32.68
C ALA A 615 -13.69 77.43 31.56
N SER A 616 -13.33 78.59 31.03
CA SER A 616 -12.24 78.73 30.05
C SER A 616 -11.24 79.72 30.61
N GLN A 617 -9.97 79.31 30.72
CA GLN A 617 -8.88 80.12 31.25
C GLN A 617 -7.81 80.20 30.17
N ALA A 618 -7.52 81.42 29.69
CA ALA A 618 -6.47 81.69 28.72
C ALA A 618 -5.35 82.48 29.39
N LEU A 619 -4.10 82.05 29.23
CA LEU A 619 -2.91 82.78 29.68
C LEU A 619 -2.10 83.17 28.43
N ALA A 620 -2.24 84.43 27.98
CA ALA A 620 -1.53 85.11 26.88
C ALA A 620 -2.10 85.03 25.44
N ALA A 621 -1.57 85.92 24.57
CA ALA A 621 -2.27 86.77 23.60
C ALA A 621 -3.10 86.13 22.46
N THR A 622 -4.27 86.73 22.27
CA THR A 622 -5.26 86.56 21.18
C THR A 622 -5.03 87.55 20.03
N SER A 623 -5.15 87.09 18.76
CA SER A 623 -5.83 87.82 17.68
C SER A 623 -6.19 86.89 16.50
N GLU A 624 -7.42 87.10 15.99
CA GLU A 624 -8.12 86.50 14.84
C GLU A 624 -8.16 87.49 13.66
N ILE A 625 -8.39 87.04 12.40
CA ILE A 625 -8.80 87.95 11.30
C ILE A 625 -9.92 87.36 10.41
N PHE A 626 -10.95 88.20 10.24
CA PHE A 626 -12.34 88.11 9.75
C PHE A 626 -12.59 87.63 8.30
N VAL A 627 -13.87 87.32 7.93
CA VAL A 627 -14.77 88.12 7.04
C VAL A 627 -16.21 87.51 6.97
N GLY A 628 -17.19 88.13 7.67
CA GLY A 628 -18.68 88.02 7.53
C GLY A 628 -19.38 86.68 7.87
N ALA A 629 -20.47 86.56 8.64
CA ALA A 629 -21.32 87.49 9.38
C ALA A 629 -21.88 86.87 10.68
N LYS A 630 -22.24 87.78 11.60
CA LYS A 630 -23.14 87.63 12.77
C LYS A 630 -22.55 87.03 14.05
N GLN A 631 -22.42 87.90 15.05
CA GLN A 631 -22.55 87.53 16.46
C GLN A 631 -23.67 88.37 17.10
N SER A 632 -24.60 87.67 17.75
CA SER A 632 -25.42 88.20 18.82
C SER A 632 -24.75 87.82 20.14
N ALA A 633 -24.60 88.77 21.06
CA ALA A 633 -24.30 88.47 22.45
C ALA A 633 -24.82 89.57 23.39
N CYS A 634 -25.54 89.14 24.43
CA CYS A 634 -25.69 89.87 25.68
C CYS A 634 -24.34 89.85 26.42
N ALA A 635 -23.77 91.03 26.69
CA ALA A 635 -23.40 91.53 28.02
C ALA A 635 -22.49 92.78 27.90
N ALA A 636 -23.11 93.94 28.19
CA ALA A 636 -22.53 95.22 28.62
C ALA A 636 -21.67 96.06 27.63
N PHE A 637 -22.31 97.00 26.94
CA PHE A 637 -21.77 98.33 26.66
C PHE A 637 -22.83 99.39 27.01
N GLU A 638 -22.36 100.52 27.53
CA GLU A 638 -23.04 101.51 28.35
C GLU A 638 -23.58 102.68 27.52
N LEU A 639 -24.80 103.17 27.83
CA LEU A 639 -25.21 104.54 27.50
C LEU A 639 -26.10 105.15 28.59
N VAL A 640 -25.67 106.32 29.05
CA VAL A 640 -26.09 107.14 30.21
C VAL A 640 -27.47 107.82 29.93
N THR A 641 -28.46 107.90 30.85
CA THR A 641 -28.61 109.00 31.85
C THR A 641 -29.83 108.84 32.80
N ASN A 642 -29.66 109.43 34.00
CA ASN A 642 -30.61 110.00 34.99
C ASN A 642 -31.55 109.10 35.81
N ALA A 643 -31.05 108.04 36.43
CA ALA A 643 -31.39 107.68 37.84
C ALA A 643 -30.49 106.55 38.37
N SER A 644 -29.81 106.82 39.50
CA SER A 644 -29.18 105.90 40.47
C SER A 644 -28.30 104.74 39.97
N LEU A 645 -27.05 104.81 40.44
CA LEU A 645 -25.88 104.03 40.07
C LEU A 645 -25.25 103.47 41.36
N LYS A 646 -24.98 102.16 41.45
CA LYS A 646 -23.77 101.66 42.12
C LYS A 646 -23.51 100.17 41.92
N VAL A 647 -22.21 99.91 41.86
CA VAL A 647 -21.46 98.70 41.55
C VAL A 647 -20.95 98.09 42.85
N GLU A 648 -20.99 96.76 43.00
CA GLU A 648 -20.18 96.07 44.00
C GLU A 648 -19.60 94.76 43.44
N LYS A 649 -18.28 94.76 43.23
CA LYS A 649 -17.41 93.58 43.40
C LYS A 649 -17.20 93.41 44.91
N SER A 650 -17.05 92.18 45.40
CA SER A 650 -15.92 91.81 46.26
C SER A 650 -16.02 90.39 46.80
N ALA A 651 -14.87 89.72 46.78
CA ALA A 651 -14.52 88.69 47.74
C ALA A 651 -14.22 89.36 49.09
N ALA A 652 -14.76 88.81 50.17
CA ALA A 652 -14.09 88.50 51.43
C ALA A 652 -15.13 88.33 52.54
N ARG A 653 -15.10 87.15 53.16
CA ARG A 653 -15.87 86.79 54.36
C ARG A 653 -15.47 87.64 55.55
N VAL A 654 -16.46 88.08 56.34
CA VAL A 654 -16.43 87.97 57.81
C VAL A 654 -17.83 87.60 58.32
N LEU A 655 -17.85 86.61 59.21
CA LEU A 655 -18.99 86.01 59.91
C LEU A 655 -19.68 86.98 60.88
N ASN A 656 -20.99 86.81 61.09
CA ASN A 656 -21.51 86.21 62.33
C ASN A 656 -23.02 85.95 62.23
N ALA A 657 -23.40 84.69 62.44
CA ALA A 657 -24.77 84.20 62.40
C ALA A 657 -25.62 84.83 63.51
N PRO A 658 -26.91 85.02 63.25
CA PRO A 658 -27.86 84.14 63.92
C PRO A 658 -28.90 83.58 62.92
N SER A 659 -29.09 82.27 62.99
CA SER A 659 -30.21 81.49 62.41
C SER A 659 -30.36 81.43 60.86
N LYS A 660 -30.15 80.21 60.31
CA LYS A 660 -30.63 79.59 59.05
C LYS A 660 -32.00 80.12 58.52
N LEU A 661 -32.41 80.04 57.24
CA LEU A 661 -32.01 79.31 56.01
C LEU A 661 -32.64 79.99 54.74
N GLU A 662 -32.20 79.55 53.57
CA GLU A 662 -32.30 80.05 52.16
C GLU A 662 -33.66 80.27 51.44
N LYS A 663 -33.53 80.98 50.29
CA LYS A 663 -34.11 80.83 48.90
C LYS A 663 -34.89 82.05 48.38
N ILE A 664 -34.64 82.63 47.19
CA ILE A 664 -34.58 82.17 45.78
C ILE A 664 -35.95 81.70 45.24
N ASN A 665 -36.55 82.49 44.34
CA ASN A 665 -37.55 82.08 43.35
C ASN A 665 -36.82 81.96 42.00
N ALA A 666 -36.78 80.81 41.33
CA ALA A 666 -37.98 80.16 40.80
C ALA A 666 -38.12 78.67 41.15
N ALA A 667 -39.37 78.32 41.44
CA ALA A 667 -40.05 77.02 41.40
C ALA A 667 -39.25 75.79 41.87
N TYR A 668 -39.24 75.60 43.19
CA TYR A 668 -38.95 74.32 43.82
C TYR A 668 -39.63 74.21 45.19
N ASP A 669 -40.08 72.99 45.47
CA ASP A 669 -41.04 72.60 46.49
C ASP A 669 -40.48 72.54 47.92
N LEU A 670 -41.28 73.02 48.89
CA LEU A 670 -41.07 72.83 50.32
C LEU A 670 -41.81 71.56 50.77
N MET A 671 -41.07 70.53 51.15
CA MET A 671 -41.59 69.42 51.95
C MET A 671 -41.08 69.55 53.39
N CYS A 672 -41.91 70.03 54.30
CA CYS A 672 -41.65 70.00 55.74
C CYS A 672 -42.91 69.49 56.48
N GLY A 673 -42.72 68.78 57.60
CA GLY A 673 -43.81 68.07 58.29
C GLY A 673 -44.87 68.95 58.96
N SER A 674 -44.59 70.23 59.19
CA SER A 674 -45.51 71.25 59.73
C SER A 674 -44.94 72.66 59.49
N TYR A 675 -45.77 73.62 59.12
CA TYR A 675 -45.39 75.03 58.90
C TYR A 675 -46.52 75.96 59.31
N ASP A 676 -46.26 76.85 60.28
CA ASP A 676 -47.18 77.91 60.71
C ASP A 676 -46.65 79.28 60.26
N LEU A 677 -47.54 80.08 59.64
CA LEU A 677 -47.24 81.44 59.18
C LEU A 677 -48.02 82.44 60.06
N ASN A 678 -47.35 83.03 61.07
CA ASN A 678 -47.95 84.06 61.93
C ASN A 678 -47.50 85.45 61.51
N SER A 679 -48.44 86.31 61.09
CA SER A 679 -48.21 87.71 60.73
C SER A 679 -49.10 88.63 61.58
N LEU A 680 -48.51 89.67 62.19
CA LEU A 680 -49.25 90.74 62.90
C LEU A 680 -49.90 91.77 61.94
N GLY A 681 -49.74 91.58 60.63
CA GLY A 681 -50.33 92.41 59.57
C GLY A 681 -50.89 91.57 58.41
N THR A 682 -51.35 92.25 57.36
CA THR A 682 -52.02 91.60 56.22
C THR A 682 -51.06 90.73 55.40
N VAL A 683 -51.44 89.47 55.16
CA VAL A 683 -50.74 88.57 54.22
C VAL A 683 -51.50 88.59 52.89
N THR A 684 -50.85 89.03 51.81
CA THR A 684 -51.42 89.05 50.46
C THR A 684 -50.64 88.12 49.54
N ILE A 685 -51.32 87.16 48.90
CA ILE A 685 -50.75 86.31 47.85
C ILE A 685 -51.22 86.87 46.51
N ASP A 686 -50.32 87.51 45.76
CA ASP A 686 -50.63 88.07 44.44
C ASP A 686 -49.99 87.19 43.34
N ALA A 687 -50.80 86.39 42.66
CA ALA A 687 -50.34 85.48 41.61
C ALA A 687 -51.24 85.59 40.38
N SER A 688 -50.64 85.78 39.21
CA SER A 688 -51.33 85.88 37.91
C SER A 688 -51.72 84.51 37.31
N GLY A 689 -51.48 83.41 38.05
CA GLY A 689 -51.81 82.04 37.68
C GLY A 689 -52.48 81.26 38.82
N ALA A 690 -52.92 80.03 38.54
CA ALA A 690 -53.73 79.24 39.47
C ALA A 690 -52.96 78.81 40.75
N ASN A 691 -53.45 79.23 41.92
CA ASN A 691 -52.97 78.76 43.23
C ASN A 691 -53.70 77.46 43.64
N LYS A 692 -52.96 76.46 44.14
CA LYS A 692 -53.53 75.18 44.63
C LYS A 692 -53.01 74.88 46.04
N ILE A 693 -53.92 74.67 47.00
CA ILE A 693 -53.60 74.21 48.37
C ILE A 693 -54.06 72.75 48.49
N LYS A 694 -53.18 71.84 48.94
CA LYS A 694 -53.47 70.41 49.14
C LYS A 694 -53.04 70.00 50.56
N GLY A 695 -53.95 69.38 51.33
CA GLY A 695 -53.68 68.85 52.68
C GLY A 695 -54.81 67.93 53.14
N ALA A 696 -54.56 67.06 54.14
CA ALA A 696 -55.54 66.06 54.61
C ALA A 696 -56.80 66.67 55.23
N SER A 697 -56.71 67.87 55.81
CA SER A 697 -57.81 68.72 56.25
C SER A 697 -57.44 70.18 56.04
N ILE A 698 -58.36 71.01 55.55
CA ILE A 698 -58.20 72.47 55.50
C ILE A 698 -59.28 73.06 56.41
N THR A 699 -58.88 73.66 57.52
CA THR A 699 -59.79 74.35 58.45
C THR A 699 -59.60 75.85 58.31
N VAL A 700 -60.65 76.57 57.94
CA VAL A 700 -60.67 78.04 57.94
C VAL A 700 -61.52 78.49 59.12
N GLN A 701 -60.88 79.10 60.12
CA GLN A 701 -61.55 79.74 61.25
C GLN A 701 -61.39 81.26 61.15
N ALA A 702 -62.52 81.96 61.04
CA ALA A 702 -62.56 83.41 61.12
C ALA A 702 -63.58 83.81 62.19
N SER A 703 -63.27 84.84 62.97
CA SER A 703 -64.21 85.45 63.92
C SER A 703 -65.24 86.38 63.24
N GLY A 704 -65.10 86.63 61.94
CA GLY A 704 -66.01 87.39 61.09
C GLY A 704 -66.30 86.70 59.74
N ASP A 705 -66.91 87.41 58.79
CA ASP A 705 -67.38 86.83 57.52
C ASP A 705 -66.25 86.23 56.66
N VAL A 706 -66.44 85.01 56.17
CA VAL A 706 -65.62 84.41 55.11
C VAL A 706 -66.32 84.60 53.77
N LEU A 707 -65.76 85.43 52.89
CA LEU A 707 -66.34 85.77 51.59
C LEU A 707 -65.50 85.19 50.43
N ILE A 708 -66.10 84.29 49.64
CA ILE A 708 -65.52 83.78 48.38
C ILE A 708 -66.25 84.40 47.19
N LYS A 709 -65.55 85.16 46.33
CA LYS A 709 -66.10 85.79 45.11
C LYS A 709 -65.42 85.22 43.87
N GLY A 710 -66.19 84.60 42.98
CA GLY A 710 -65.74 84.07 41.70
C GLY A 710 -66.94 83.70 40.82
N GLY A 711 -66.76 83.66 39.50
CA GLY A 711 -67.85 83.44 38.53
C GLY A 711 -68.55 82.08 38.69
N ASP A 712 -67.78 81.03 39.02
CA ASP A 712 -68.27 79.68 39.36
C ASP A 712 -67.47 79.13 40.57
N VAL A 713 -68.15 78.66 41.63
CA VAL A 713 -67.52 77.98 42.76
C VAL A 713 -68.02 76.54 42.82
N LYS A 714 -67.11 75.57 42.67
CA LYS A 714 -67.40 74.13 42.76
C LYS A 714 -66.81 73.56 44.05
N ILE A 715 -67.64 72.95 44.89
CA ILE A 715 -67.23 72.19 46.08
C ILE A 715 -67.59 70.73 45.83
N GLN A 716 -66.61 69.83 45.95
CA GLN A 716 -66.78 68.39 45.72
C GLN A 716 -66.27 67.61 46.93
N GLY A 717 -67.12 66.74 47.49
CA GLY A 717 -66.81 65.86 48.62
C GLY A 717 -67.82 64.71 48.68
N SER A 718 -67.44 63.59 49.31
CA SER A 718 -68.31 62.41 49.46
C SER A 718 -69.50 62.65 50.39
N ASP A 719 -69.35 63.58 51.33
CA ASP A 719 -70.43 64.16 52.14
C ASP A 719 -70.13 65.66 52.36
N ILE A 720 -71.15 66.50 52.19
CA ILE A 720 -71.07 67.94 52.46
C ILE A 720 -72.12 68.26 53.52
N THR A 721 -71.68 68.36 54.77
CA THR A 721 -72.54 68.71 55.91
C THR A 721 -72.47 70.21 56.14
N LEU A 722 -73.61 70.89 56.00
CA LEU A 722 -73.76 72.30 56.34
C LEU A 722 -74.50 72.37 57.68
N ASP A 723 -73.76 72.63 58.76
CA ASP A 723 -74.32 72.66 60.11
C ASP A 723 -74.79 74.08 60.43
N GLY A 724 -76.10 74.31 60.37
CA GLY A 724 -76.74 75.62 60.56
C GLY A 724 -77.83 75.94 59.52
N ALA A 725 -78.43 77.14 59.60
CA ALA A 725 -79.46 77.57 58.66
C ALA A 725 -78.85 77.90 57.29
N VAL A 726 -79.19 77.13 56.27
CA VAL A 726 -78.77 77.37 54.88
C VAL A 726 -79.90 78.03 54.10
N THR A 727 -79.62 79.15 53.45
CA THR A 727 -80.59 79.85 52.58
C THR A 727 -80.09 79.82 51.13
N ILE A 728 -80.86 79.23 50.22
CA ILE A 728 -80.59 79.25 48.77
C ILE A 728 -81.63 80.14 48.09
N SER A 729 -81.18 81.15 47.33
CA SER A 729 -82.04 82.20 46.76
C SER A 729 -82.59 81.92 45.34
N LYS A 730 -82.12 80.86 44.64
CA LYS A 730 -82.52 80.55 43.25
C LYS A 730 -82.88 79.09 42.94
N THR A 731 -81.93 78.18 42.67
CA THR A 731 -82.22 76.79 42.23
C THR A 731 -81.19 75.79 42.76
N LEU A 732 -81.60 74.57 43.13
CA LEU A 732 -80.72 73.44 43.50
C LEU A 732 -80.92 72.26 42.52
N GLN A 733 -79.85 71.82 41.85
CA GLN A 733 -79.85 70.60 41.02
C GLN A 733 -79.02 69.50 41.68
N VAL A 734 -79.62 68.35 41.97
CA VAL A 734 -78.94 67.14 42.50
C VAL A 734 -78.96 66.06 41.42
N LYS A 735 -77.78 65.56 41.01
CA LYS A 735 -77.65 64.55 39.94
C LYS A 735 -77.36 63.16 40.53
N GLY A 736 -78.33 62.27 40.39
CA GLY A 736 -78.34 60.91 40.94
C GLY A 736 -79.22 60.86 42.19
N ALA A 737 -80.50 60.50 42.02
CA ALA A 737 -81.51 60.38 43.08
C ALA A 737 -80.86 59.78 44.35
N TRP A 738 -80.88 60.43 45.52
CA TRP A 738 -82.03 60.71 46.40
C TRP A 738 -81.87 62.04 47.16
N ILE A 739 -82.89 62.91 47.18
CA ILE A 739 -83.00 64.00 48.18
C ILE A 739 -83.89 63.47 49.30
N LYS A 740 -83.30 63.17 50.46
CA LYS A 740 -84.06 62.86 51.66
C LYS A 740 -84.46 64.19 52.30
N HIS A 741 -85.69 64.63 52.05
CA HIS A 741 -86.34 65.75 52.73
C HIS A 741 -87.38 65.18 53.71
N GLY A 742 -87.39 65.69 54.93
CA GLY A 742 -88.41 65.44 55.94
C GLY A 742 -87.99 66.21 57.19
N ASP A 743 -88.58 67.37 57.45
CA ASP A 743 -89.83 67.56 58.16
C ASP A 743 -89.85 67.01 59.59
N ALA A 744 -90.40 67.90 60.43
CA ALA A 744 -90.87 67.70 61.77
C ALA A 744 -89.79 67.69 62.86
N LYS A 745 -90.25 67.81 64.11
CA LYS A 745 -89.87 66.79 65.07
C LYS A 745 -90.02 65.45 64.32
N ILE A 746 -88.94 64.99 63.71
CA ILE A 746 -88.04 64.07 64.38
C ILE A 746 -88.91 62.90 64.84
N THR A 747 -89.28 62.08 63.86
CA THR A 747 -88.71 60.74 63.84
C THR A 747 -87.52 60.72 62.92
#